data_AF-A0A3L9ZYD1-F1
#
_entry.id   AF-A0A3L9ZYD1-F1
#
_cell.length_a   1.000
_cell.length_b   1.000
_cell.length_c   1.000
_cell.angle_alpha   90.00
_cell.angle_beta   90.00
_cell.angle_gamma   90.00
#
_symmetry.space_group_name_H-M   'P 1'
#
loop_
_entity.id
_entity.type
_entity.pdbx_description
1 polymer ?
#
loop_
_entity_poly.entity_id
_entity_poly.type
_entity_poly.pdbx_seq_one_letter_code
_entity_poly.pdbx_strand_id
1 'polypeptide(L)'
;MNQNYIKPDNWCIIEEGFDKERVKSSESLFSIGNGAMGQRANFEETYTGESFQGSYIAGIYYPDKTKVGWWKNGYPEYFAKVLNAPNWIGIDVEINGEKLDLNTCSSIKNFKRVLNMRDGLYTRSFEATLRNGTEISVKVCRFLSLTLDEVGLINYEITPLNKDSKIVFKPYIDAGVTNEDANWEEKFWEPLEVKKSVNQAFVTAQTFKTHFKVTTFMQNTILSNGEKTAISPSNIDANNTKIQFSYDVIVAQGQKSSIQKIGGYTVSLNHENTQSAAEKVIQSTLAIGYNKMLQDQIDSWVKIWEMSDITIEGDIKAQQGIRFNIFQLNQTYLGKDSRLNIGPKGFTGEKYGGSTYWDTEAYCIPFYMATKDQEVARNLLTYRYNQLEKAIENATKLGFSNGAALYPMVTMNGEECHNEWEITFEEIHRNGAIAFAIYNFYRYTGDYSYIPEKGLEVLISIARFWHQRANFSTDKNQYVILGVTGPNEYENNVNNNFYTNYIAKWCLEYTYDQIKKVSIEYPLDHKRITEKVKITDSELQSWKKVSDNMYFPFSEEYNVYLQQDGFLDKELVQVADLDKSQRPINQKWSWDRILRSPYIKQADVLQCFYFFEDHFTKEELKNNFEFYESFTVHESSLSPCVHAIQASLLDKMDMAYTFYLRTSRLDLDDYNKEVEEGCHITSMAGTWMSIVEGFGGMRVKDNKLHFSPKIPKEWQAYSFKINFRNQILKVAVTQSGTSFSINGDSDLEIVVNGKPIVATKIEND
;
A
#
# COMPACT_ATOMS: atom_id res chain seq x y z
N MET A 1 25.53 -3.96 3.89
CA MET A 1 25.19 -5.02 2.93
C MET A 1 23.71 -5.30 3.08
N ASN A 2 23.01 -5.62 2.00
CA ASN A 2 21.59 -5.97 2.00
C ASN A 2 21.36 -7.27 2.79
N GLN A 3 20.20 -7.43 3.42
CA GLN A 3 19.85 -8.65 4.12
C GLN A 3 19.45 -9.72 3.10
N ASN A 4 20.12 -10.88 3.07
CA ASN A 4 19.83 -11.96 2.11
C ASN A 4 19.62 -13.28 2.84
N TYR A 5 18.56 -13.35 3.65
CA TYR A 5 18.21 -14.53 4.44
C TYR A 5 16.90 -15.21 4.00
N ILE A 6 16.14 -14.57 3.12
CA ILE A 6 14.95 -15.16 2.50
C ILE A 6 15.38 -16.13 1.41
N LYS A 7 14.96 -17.40 1.51
CA LYS A 7 15.23 -18.38 0.47
C LYS A 7 14.37 -18.10 -0.77
N PRO A 8 14.96 -18.08 -1.99
CA PRO A 8 14.18 -17.95 -3.20
C PRO A 8 13.24 -19.15 -3.41
N ASP A 9 11.96 -18.87 -3.61
CA ASP A 9 10.91 -19.84 -3.91
C ASP A 9 9.83 -19.15 -4.76
N ASN A 10 9.15 -19.92 -5.62
CA ASN A 10 8.17 -19.38 -6.56
C ASN A 10 6.90 -18.82 -5.88
N TRP A 11 6.50 -19.36 -4.74
CA TRP A 11 5.22 -19.06 -4.09
C TRP A 11 5.33 -18.74 -2.61
N CYS A 12 6.52 -18.94 -2.02
CA CYS A 12 6.73 -18.76 -0.60
C CYS A 12 7.79 -17.70 -0.30
N ILE A 13 7.59 -16.95 0.78
CA ILE A 13 8.69 -16.32 1.52
C ILE A 13 9.10 -17.30 2.60
N ILE A 14 10.37 -17.69 2.63
CA ILE A 14 10.89 -18.74 3.51
C ILE A 14 12.08 -18.20 4.30
N GLU A 15 11.97 -18.21 5.62
CA GLU A 15 13.06 -17.98 6.57
C GLU A 15 13.40 -19.31 7.25
N GLU A 16 14.69 -19.66 7.28
CA GLU A 16 15.20 -20.83 7.99
C GLU A 16 16.28 -20.43 8.99
N GLY A 17 16.26 -21.10 10.15
CA GLY A 17 17.07 -20.70 11.30
C GLY A 17 16.45 -19.53 12.06
N PHE A 18 16.70 -19.48 13.37
CA PHE A 18 16.21 -18.41 14.23
C PHE A 18 17.36 -17.44 14.53
N ASP A 19 17.17 -16.17 14.19
CA ASP A 19 18.10 -15.08 14.48
C ASP A 19 17.30 -13.94 15.15
N LYS A 20 17.71 -13.58 16.37
CA LYS A 20 16.98 -12.59 17.19
C LYS A 20 17.00 -11.20 16.58
N GLU A 21 18.09 -10.86 15.89
CA GLU A 21 18.26 -9.54 15.27
C GLU A 21 17.33 -9.35 14.07
N ARG A 22 16.76 -10.43 13.52
CA ARG A 22 15.88 -10.38 12.35
C ARG A 22 14.40 -10.34 12.71
N VAL A 23 14.04 -10.45 13.99
CA VAL A 23 12.63 -10.64 14.38
C VAL A 23 11.74 -9.50 13.90
N LYS A 24 12.11 -8.23 14.10
CA LYS A 24 11.32 -7.07 13.63
C LYS A 24 11.19 -7.01 12.11
N SER A 25 12.24 -7.37 11.38
CA SER A 25 12.23 -7.42 9.91
C SER A 25 11.32 -8.55 9.41
N SER A 26 11.44 -9.75 9.99
CA SER A 26 10.61 -10.91 9.65
C SER A 26 9.14 -10.73 10.08
N GLU A 27 8.87 -9.94 11.12
CA GLU A 27 7.51 -9.53 11.48
C GLU A 27 6.85 -8.73 10.35
N SER A 28 7.57 -7.78 9.73
CA SER A 28 7.09 -7.02 8.59
C SER A 28 6.88 -7.91 7.37
N LEU A 29 7.90 -8.66 6.96
CA LEU A 29 7.89 -9.44 5.72
C LEU A 29 6.80 -10.52 5.69
N PHE A 30 6.51 -11.12 6.85
CA PHE A 30 5.52 -12.19 6.96
C PHE A 30 4.13 -11.69 7.40
N SER A 31 3.90 -10.37 7.37
CA SER A 31 2.62 -9.76 7.72
C SER A 31 1.48 -10.33 6.87
N ILE A 32 0.31 -10.46 7.49
CA ILE A 32 -0.92 -10.93 6.86
C ILE A 32 -2.05 -9.90 6.98
N GLY A 33 -2.97 -9.88 6.02
CA GLY A 33 -4.05 -8.91 5.88
C GLY A 33 -5.20 -9.45 5.03
N ASN A 34 -6.41 -8.92 5.23
CA ASN A 34 -7.61 -9.27 4.44
C ASN A 34 -8.36 -8.03 3.92
N GLY A 35 -7.71 -6.86 3.89
CA GLY A 35 -8.31 -5.58 3.52
C GLY A 35 -9.14 -4.90 4.62
N ALA A 36 -9.65 -5.64 5.60
CA ALA A 36 -10.40 -5.09 6.75
C ALA A 36 -9.53 -4.97 8.00
N MET A 37 -8.56 -5.87 8.16
CA MET A 37 -7.54 -5.82 9.19
C MET A 37 -6.24 -6.44 8.69
N GLY A 38 -5.16 -6.18 9.42
CA GLY A 38 -3.91 -6.89 9.22
C GLY A 38 -3.07 -6.98 10.49
N GLN A 39 -2.02 -7.77 10.39
CA GLN A 39 -1.27 -8.26 11.53
C GLN A 39 0.18 -8.52 11.11
N ARG A 40 1.12 -7.87 11.80
CA ARG A 40 2.54 -8.22 11.72
C ARG A 40 2.75 -9.67 12.16
N ALA A 41 3.79 -10.34 11.65
CA ALA A 41 4.10 -11.72 12.00
C ALA A 41 4.71 -11.91 13.40
N ASN A 42 4.19 -11.18 14.39
CA ASN A 42 4.49 -11.38 15.80
C ASN A 42 4.15 -12.81 16.21
N PHE A 43 4.94 -13.36 17.14
CA PHE A 43 4.69 -14.67 17.71
C PHE A 43 3.44 -14.66 18.57
N GLU A 44 2.70 -15.77 18.52
CA GLU A 44 1.51 -15.96 19.34
C GLU A 44 1.89 -16.13 20.82
N GLU A 45 2.95 -16.89 21.10
CA GLU A 45 3.51 -17.06 22.43
C GLU A 45 4.37 -15.88 22.91
N THR A 46 4.69 -15.90 24.20
CA THR A 46 5.63 -14.95 24.81
C THR A 46 6.95 -14.89 24.02
N TYR A 47 7.38 -13.68 23.67
CA TYR A 47 8.71 -13.42 23.17
C TYR A 47 9.29 -12.21 23.91
N THR A 48 10.38 -12.43 24.66
CA THR A 48 10.97 -11.36 25.50
C THR A 48 12.09 -10.59 24.82
N GLY A 49 12.41 -10.92 23.56
CA GLY A 49 13.38 -10.18 22.77
C GLY A 49 12.75 -8.96 22.10
N GLU A 50 13.57 -8.24 21.34
CA GLU A 50 13.14 -7.10 20.53
C GLU A 50 12.11 -7.51 19.48
N SER A 51 10.93 -6.88 19.52
CA SER A 51 9.77 -7.15 18.68
C SER A 51 8.96 -5.87 18.52
N PHE A 52 8.28 -5.72 17.39
CA PHE A 52 7.36 -4.62 17.14
C PHE A 52 5.95 -5.19 16.98
N GLN A 53 5.19 -5.17 18.08
CA GLN A 53 3.81 -5.66 18.11
C GLN A 53 2.89 -4.74 17.29
N GLY A 54 2.24 -5.27 16.25
CA GLY A 54 1.33 -4.47 15.42
C GLY A 54 0.15 -5.25 14.86
N SER A 55 -1.04 -4.86 15.30
CA SER A 55 -2.33 -5.26 14.72
C SER A 55 -3.03 -4.00 14.21
N TYR A 56 -3.67 -4.03 13.05
CA TYR A 56 -4.26 -2.81 12.46
C TYR A 56 -5.66 -3.09 11.95
N ILE A 57 -6.58 -2.14 12.13
CA ILE A 57 -7.95 -2.24 11.62
C ILE A 57 -8.17 -1.10 10.63
N ALA A 58 -8.63 -1.44 9.43
CA ALA A 58 -8.84 -0.47 8.37
C ALA A 58 -9.88 0.58 8.77
N GLY A 59 -9.55 1.86 8.55
CA GLY A 59 -10.43 2.99 8.83
C GLY A 59 -10.55 3.37 10.31
N ILE A 60 -9.91 2.65 11.24
CA ILE A 60 -9.89 3.02 12.66
C ILE A 60 -8.62 3.80 12.97
N TYR A 61 -8.78 5.10 13.19
CA TYR A 61 -7.67 6.03 13.36
C TYR A 61 -7.84 6.90 14.61
N TYR A 62 -6.73 7.54 14.99
CA TYR A 62 -6.66 8.50 16.08
C TYR A 62 -6.03 9.82 15.63
N PRO A 63 -6.64 10.97 15.95
CA PRO A 63 -6.05 12.29 15.72
C PRO A 63 -5.03 12.60 16.81
N ASP A 64 -3.77 12.24 16.58
CA ASP A 64 -2.68 12.54 17.50
C ASP A 64 -2.28 14.01 17.38
N LYS A 65 -2.11 14.72 18.51
CA LYS A 65 -1.93 16.18 18.49
C LYS A 65 -0.64 16.52 17.74
N THR A 66 -0.73 17.48 16.82
CA THR A 66 0.42 17.91 16.01
C THR A 66 1.59 18.33 16.89
N LYS A 67 2.77 17.78 16.58
CA LYS A 67 4.04 18.09 17.23
C LYS A 67 4.96 18.75 16.21
N VAL A 68 5.32 20.00 16.44
CA VAL A 68 6.21 20.77 15.57
C VAL A 68 7.15 21.62 16.42
N GLY A 69 8.34 21.92 15.92
CA GLY A 69 9.25 22.86 16.58
C GLY A 69 8.70 24.29 16.58
N TRP A 70 8.13 24.73 15.45
CA TRP A 70 7.57 26.07 15.27
C TRP A 70 6.27 26.01 14.48
N TRP A 71 5.19 26.56 15.03
CA TRP A 71 3.89 26.58 14.37
C TRP A 71 3.88 27.54 13.17
N LYS A 72 3.21 27.12 12.09
CA LYS A 72 2.92 27.95 10.91
C LYS A 72 1.40 28.02 10.74
N ASN A 73 0.88 29.21 10.42
CA ASN A 73 -0.54 29.37 10.12
C ASN A 73 -0.93 28.46 8.95
N GLY A 74 -1.98 27.68 9.12
CA GLY A 74 -2.41 26.66 8.16
C GLY A 74 -2.03 25.23 8.55
N TYR A 75 -1.13 25.02 9.53
CA TYR A 75 -0.82 23.66 9.98
C TYR A 75 -2.06 22.94 10.54
N PRO A 76 -2.13 21.61 10.33
CA PRO A 76 -3.21 20.82 10.91
C PRO A 76 -3.04 20.68 12.41
N GLU A 77 -4.15 20.57 13.12
CA GLU A 77 -4.17 20.45 14.59
C GLU A 77 -3.78 19.05 15.08
N TYR A 78 -3.85 18.06 14.19
CA TYR A 78 -3.49 16.67 14.46
C TYR A 78 -2.83 15.99 13.26
N PHE A 79 -2.09 14.92 13.53
CA PHE A 79 -1.67 13.91 12.56
C PHE A 79 -2.49 12.65 12.81
N ALA A 80 -3.34 12.26 11.85
CA ALA A 80 -4.14 11.05 11.98
C ALA A 80 -3.29 9.79 11.74
N LYS A 81 -3.47 8.77 12.58
CA LYS A 81 -2.74 7.49 12.49
C LYS A 81 -3.68 6.31 12.69
N VAL A 82 -3.51 5.24 11.90
CA VAL A 82 -4.06 3.92 12.21
C VAL A 82 -3.37 3.41 13.47
N LEU A 83 -4.17 2.84 14.37
CA LEU A 83 -3.70 2.43 15.68
C LEU A 83 -3.19 1.01 15.69
N ASN A 84 -2.24 0.73 16.58
CA ASN A 84 -2.05 -0.62 17.06
C ASN A 84 -3.33 -1.04 17.79
N ALA A 85 -4.07 -1.96 17.19
CA ALA A 85 -5.33 -2.47 17.69
C ALA A 85 -5.11 -3.44 18.86
N PRO A 86 -6.13 -3.66 19.71
CA PRO A 86 -6.03 -4.64 20.78
C PRO A 86 -5.56 -6.01 20.26
N ASN A 87 -4.59 -6.63 20.93
CA ASN A 87 -4.00 -7.88 20.48
C ASN A 87 -5.01 -9.04 20.55
N TRP A 88 -5.26 -9.69 19.42
CA TRP A 88 -6.12 -10.88 19.33
C TRP A 88 -5.36 -12.20 19.18
N ILE A 89 -4.07 -12.18 18.79
CA ILE A 89 -3.31 -13.39 18.45
C ILE A 89 -2.72 -14.12 19.65
N GLY A 90 -2.63 -13.46 20.81
CA GLY A 90 -1.91 -13.95 21.98
C GLY A 90 -2.29 -15.36 22.46
N ILE A 91 -1.31 -16.25 22.58
CA ILE A 91 -1.40 -17.61 23.13
C ILE A 91 -0.10 -17.86 23.91
N ASP A 92 -0.05 -17.43 25.17
CA ASP A 92 1.07 -17.81 26.03
C ASP A 92 1.03 -19.34 26.24
N VAL A 93 2.20 -19.96 26.35
CA VAL A 93 2.32 -21.41 26.54
C VAL A 93 3.26 -21.68 27.71
N GLU A 94 2.83 -22.54 28.64
CA GLU A 94 3.68 -23.08 29.70
C GLU A 94 3.82 -24.60 29.55
N ILE A 95 5.04 -25.09 29.76
CA ILE A 95 5.39 -26.50 29.59
C ILE A 95 6.16 -26.95 30.82
N ASN A 96 5.54 -27.84 31.60
CA ASN A 96 6.05 -28.28 32.90
C ASN A 96 6.40 -27.11 33.84
N GLY A 97 5.59 -26.05 33.80
CA GLY A 97 5.74 -24.85 34.65
C GLY A 97 6.71 -23.77 34.12
N GLU A 98 7.33 -23.97 32.96
CA GLU A 98 8.19 -22.95 32.31
C GLU A 98 7.49 -22.35 31.09
N LYS A 99 7.59 -21.03 30.91
CA LYS A 99 7.05 -20.33 29.73
C LYS A 99 7.87 -20.67 28.48
N LEU A 100 7.19 -20.96 27.38
CA LEU A 100 7.82 -21.05 26.07
C LEU A 100 8.14 -19.64 25.58
N ASP A 101 9.44 -19.35 25.44
CA ASP A 101 9.96 -18.10 24.90
C ASP A 101 11.24 -18.37 24.12
N LEU A 102 11.18 -18.14 22.80
CA LEU A 102 12.31 -18.40 21.90
C LEU A 102 13.53 -17.52 22.21
N ASN A 103 13.36 -16.38 22.88
CA ASN A 103 14.49 -15.57 23.31
C ASN A 103 15.32 -16.28 24.40
N THR A 104 14.70 -17.10 25.23
CA THR A 104 15.31 -17.63 26.46
C THR A 104 15.51 -19.15 26.48
N CYS A 105 14.94 -19.87 25.50
CA CYS A 105 15.18 -21.30 25.29
C CYS A 105 16.68 -21.64 25.21
N SER A 106 17.06 -22.81 25.71
CA SER A 106 18.44 -23.28 25.69
C SER A 106 18.94 -23.64 24.29
N SER A 107 18.04 -24.09 23.41
CA SER A 107 18.34 -24.42 22.02
C SER A 107 17.08 -24.28 21.16
N ILE A 108 17.24 -23.80 19.93
CA ILE A 108 16.21 -23.79 18.89
C ILE A 108 16.79 -24.46 17.66
N LYS A 109 16.07 -25.44 17.12
CA LYS A 109 16.44 -26.21 15.93
C LYS A 109 15.29 -26.24 14.95
N ASN A 110 15.60 -26.52 13.68
CA ASN A 110 14.61 -26.70 12.62
C ASN A 110 13.59 -25.54 12.53
N PHE A 111 14.01 -24.32 12.91
CA PHE A 111 13.17 -23.14 12.81
C PHE A 111 12.93 -22.85 11.33
N LYS A 112 11.65 -22.76 10.97
CA LYS A 112 11.19 -22.40 9.64
C LYS A 112 9.96 -21.53 9.75
N ARG A 113 9.97 -20.39 9.08
CA ARG A 113 8.81 -19.50 8.90
C ARG A 113 8.51 -19.45 7.40
N VAL A 114 7.24 -19.65 7.05
CA VAL A 114 6.78 -19.65 5.65
C VAL A 114 5.54 -18.81 5.52
N LEU A 115 5.58 -17.81 4.64
CA LEU A 115 4.40 -17.15 4.11
C LEU A 115 4.13 -17.77 2.73
N ASN A 116 3.12 -18.64 2.66
CA ASN A 116 2.66 -19.21 1.40
C ASN A 116 1.69 -18.22 0.75
N MET A 117 2.15 -17.56 -0.29
CA MET A 117 1.41 -16.50 -0.98
C MET A 117 0.31 -17.07 -1.86
N ARG A 118 0.48 -18.29 -2.38
CA ARG A 118 -0.52 -18.97 -3.21
C ARG A 118 -1.80 -19.25 -2.43
N ASP A 119 -1.63 -19.69 -1.18
CA ASP A 119 -2.72 -20.15 -0.32
C ASP A 119 -3.12 -19.09 0.72
N GLY A 120 -2.30 -18.04 0.89
CA GLY A 120 -2.50 -16.97 1.86
C GLY A 120 -2.38 -17.43 3.31
N LEU A 121 -1.34 -18.23 3.59
CA LEU A 121 -1.13 -18.86 4.89
C LEU A 121 0.23 -18.47 5.48
N TYR A 122 0.21 -18.03 6.73
CA TYR A 122 1.41 -17.94 7.56
C TYR A 122 1.60 -19.24 8.32
N THR A 123 2.80 -19.82 8.25
CA THR A 123 3.18 -20.97 9.06
C THR A 123 4.53 -20.78 9.72
N ARG A 124 4.67 -21.34 10.92
CA ARG A 124 5.93 -21.33 11.67
C ARG A 124 6.11 -22.66 12.37
N SER A 125 7.29 -23.26 12.24
CA SER A 125 7.63 -24.51 12.92
C SER A 125 9.03 -24.45 13.50
N PHE A 126 9.23 -25.11 14.63
CA PHE A 126 10.54 -25.21 15.28
C PHE A 126 10.55 -26.35 16.29
N GLU A 127 11.76 -26.79 16.64
CA GLU A 127 12.02 -27.61 17.81
C GLU A 127 12.74 -26.76 18.85
N ALA A 128 12.29 -26.80 20.10
CA ALA A 128 12.88 -26.01 21.18
C ALA A 128 13.20 -26.90 22.39
N THR A 129 14.35 -26.61 23.01
CA THR A 129 14.71 -27.13 24.33
C THR A 129 14.56 -26.02 25.34
N LEU A 130 13.60 -26.17 26.26
CA LEU A 130 13.37 -25.24 27.37
C LEU A 130 14.48 -25.40 28.43
N ARG A 131 14.61 -24.43 29.35
CA ARG A 131 15.64 -24.46 30.40
C ARG A 131 15.45 -25.61 31.40
N ASN A 132 14.21 -26.07 31.58
CA ASN A 132 13.85 -27.26 32.35
C ASN A 132 14.17 -28.59 31.61
N GLY A 133 14.83 -28.52 30.45
CA GLY A 133 15.24 -29.66 29.64
C GLY A 133 14.11 -30.37 28.91
N THR A 134 12.90 -29.79 28.86
CA THR A 134 11.82 -30.33 28.02
C THR A 134 12.08 -29.99 26.57
N GLU A 135 12.02 -30.99 25.69
CA GLU A 135 12.13 -30.82 24.24
C GLU A 135 10.76 -30.91 23.61
N ILE A 136 10.45 -29.96 22.74
CA ILE A 136 9.16 -29.89 22.05
C ILE A 136 9.36 -29.62 20.56
N SER A 137 8.40 -30.05 19.75
CA SER A 137 8.17 -29.54 18.40
C SER A 137 6.91 -28.69 18.40
N VAL A 138 6.96 -27.53 17.76
CA VAL A 138 5.83 -26.62 17.59
C VAL A 138 5.53 -26.42 16.11
N LYS A 139 4.24 -26.36 15.78
CA LYS A 139 3.74 -25.96 14.45
C LYS A 139 2.58 -24.99 14.60
N VAL A 140 2.68 -23.85 13.94
CA VAL A 140 1.66 -22.81 13.92
C VAL A 140 1.20 -22.60 12.49
N CYS A 141 -0.11 -22.50 12.29
CA CYS A 141 -0.73 -22.03 11.04
C CYS A 141 -1.71 -20.90 11.38
N ARG A 142 -1.58 -19.77 10.70
CA ARG A 142 -2.41 -18.57 10.89
C ARG A 142 -2.84 -17.97 9.56
N PHE A 143 -4.08 -17.50 9.49
CA PHE A 143 -4.58 -16.73 8.35
C PHE A 143 -5.69 -15.77 8.79
N LEU A 144 -5.88 -14.70 8.02
CA LEU A 144 -7.03 -13.79 8.11
C LEU A 144 -7.97 -14.14 6.97
N SER A 145 -9.24 -14.38 7.29
CA SER A 145 -10.23 -14.85 6.33
C SER A 145 -10.53 -13.78 5.27
N LEU A 146 -10.51 -14.17 4.00
CA LEU A 146 -10.98 -13.33 2.89
C LEU A 146 -12.51 -13.36 2.72
N THR A 147 -13.22 -14.30 3.35
CA THR A 147 -14.68 -14.47 3.24
C THR A 147 -15.45 -13.91 4.43
N LEU A 148 -14.81 -13.79 5.59
CA LEU A 148 -15.36 -13.16 6.80
C LEU A 148 -14.36 -12.11 7.28
N ASP A 149 -14.65 -10.85 6.97
CA ASP A 149 -13.71 -9.73 7.13
C ASP A 149 -13.24 -9.56 8.59
N GLU A 150 -14.08 -9.96 9.57
CA GLU A 150 -13.81 -9.81 11.00
C GLU A 150 -12.92 -10.90 11.61
N VAL A 151 -12.58 -11.97 10.89
CA VAL A 151 -12.04 -13.22 11.48
C VAL A 151 -10.62 -13.56 11.03
N GLY A 152 -9.77 -13.86 12.01
CA GLY A 152 -8.56 -14.63 11.88
C GLY A 152 -8.64 -15.98 12.61
N LEU A 153 -7.86 -16.94 12.13
CA LEU A 153 -7.78 -18.28 12.71
C LEU A 153 -6.31 -18.64 12.97
N ILE A 154 -6.07 -19.30 14.10
CA ILE A 154 -4.77 -19.84 14.51
C ILE A 154 -4.96 -21.31 14.88
N ASN A 155 -4.10 -22.19 14.38
CA ASN A 155 -3.91 -23.54 14.90
C ASN A 155 -2.48 -23.65 15.43
N TYR A 156 -2.33 -23.79 16.75
CA TYR A 156 -1.05 -23.88 17.44
C TYR A 156 -0.88 -25.29 18.02
N GLU A 157 0.01 -26.08 17.46
CA GLU A 157 0.25 -27.49 17.80
C GLU A 157 1.59 -27.68 18.51
N ILE A 158 1.60 -28.47 19.58
CA ILE A 158 2.79 -28.83 20.35
C ILE A 158 2.88 -30.35 20.51
N THR A 159 4.07 -30.89 20.29
CA THR A 159 4.42 -32.31 20.50
C THR A 159 5.62 -32.40 21.45
N PRO A 160 5.49 -32.97 22.65
CA PRO A 160 6.64 -33.29 23.51
C PRO A 160 7.51 -34.37 22.88
N LEU A 161 8.82 -34.16 22.83
CA LEU A 161 9.75 -35.03 22.10
C LEU A 161 10.51 -36.01 23.01
N ASN A 162 10.84 -35.60 24.24
CA ASN A 162 11.73 -36.37 25.11
C ASN A 162 11.07 -36.91 26.39
N LYS A 163 9.87 -36.42 26.77
CA LYS A 163 9.11 -36.90 27.93
C LYS A 163 7.66 -36.43 27.87
N ASP A 164 6.79 -37.15 28.59
CA ASP A 164 5.43 -36.69 28.89
C ASP A 164 5.48 -35.29 29.50
N SER A 165 4.55 -34.43 29.08
CA SER A 165 4.57 -33.03 29.48
C SER A 165 3.18 -32.52 29.80
N LYS A 166 3.11 -31.72 30.87
CA LYS A 166 1.97 -30.86 31.13
C LYS A 166 2.13 -29.60 30.30
N ILE A 167 1.21 -29.38 29.37
CA ILE A 167 1.14 -28.16 28.55
C ILE A 167 -0.06 -27.34 29.05
N VAL A 168 0.15 -26.04 29.23
CA VAL A 168 -0.91 -25.09 29.56
C VAL A 168 -0.99 -24.06 28.44
N PHE A 169 -2.05 -24.13 27.64
CA PHE A 169 -2.36 -23.09 26.65
C PHE A 169 -3.06 -21.94 27.33
N LYS A 170 -2.55 -20.72 27.15
CA LYS A 170 -3.08 -19.51 27.78
C LYS A 170 -3.46 -18.44 26.75
N PRO A 171 -4.51 -18.67 25.93
CA PRO A 171 -4.97 -17.68 24.96
C PRO A 171 -5.50 -16.43 25.66
N TYR A 172 -5.19 -15.27 25.10
CA TYR A 172 -5.65 -13.99 25.64
C TYR A 172 -6.05 -13.02 24.54
N ILE A 173 -6.82 -12.00 24.93
CA ILE A 173 -7.05 -10.79 24.15
C ILE A 173 -6.75 -9.59 25.04
N ASP A 174 -6.15 -8.54 24.48
CA ASP A 174 -5.57 -7.44 25.27
C ASP A 174 -5.71 -6.08 24.57
N ALA A 175 -6.47 -5.16 25.17
CA ALA A 175 -6.61 -3.77 24.73
C ALA A 175 -5.60 -2.81 25.40
N GLY A 176 -4.72 -3.30 26.26
CA GLY A 176 -3.66 -2.54 26.91
C GLY A 176 -2.44 -2.26 26.01
N VAL A 177 -2.63 -2.19 24.69
CA VAL A 177 -1.58 -1.98 23.69
C VAL A 177 -1.12 -0.51 23.63
N THR A 178 0.07 -0.31 23.08
CA THR A 178 0.67 1.01 22.82
C THR A 178 1.10 1.11 21.37
N ASN A 179 1.24 2.34 20.87
CA ASN A 179 1.85 2.65 19.59
C ASN A 179 3.31 3.07 19.81
N GLU A 180 4.24 2.61 18.96
CA GLU A 180 5.64 3.04 19.02
C GLU A 180 5.80 4.49 18.54
N ASP A 181 4.92 4.94 17.64
CA ASP A 181 5.01 6.24 16.99
C ASP A 181 4.16 7.35 17.64
N ALA A 182 3.67 7.15 18.87
CA ALA A 182 2.85 8.13 19.57
C ALA A 182 3.62 9.44 19.86
N ASN A 183 3.04 10.60 19.51
CA ASN A 183 3.73 11.90 19.64
C ASN A 183 4.04 12.28 21.10
N TRP A 184 3.20 11.81 22.03
CA TRP A 184 3.17 12.21 23.45
C TRP A 184 3.07 11.03 24.43
N GLU A 185 3.41 9.80 24.00
CA GLU A 185 3.33 8.58 24.83
C GLU A 185 1.92 8.32 25.45
N GLU A 186 0.87 8.86 24.82
CA GLU A 186 -0.51 8.71 25.27
C GLU A 186 -1.09 7.33 24.90
N LYS A 187 -2.02 6.83 25.71
CA LYS A 187 -2.84 5.67 25.35
C LYS A 187 -3.92 6.11 24.38
N PHE A 188 -4.13 5.34 23.33
CA PHE A 188 -5.18 5.63 22.33
C PHE A 188 -6.49 4.89 22.57
N TRP A 189 -6.46 3.80 23.35
CA TRP A 189 -7.62 2.97 23.68
C TRP A 189 -8.13 3.20 25.10
N GLU A 190 -9.42 3.43 25.21
CA GLU A 190 -10.21 3.39 26.43
C GLU A 190 -10.91 2.03 26.53
N PRO A 191 -10.50 1.14 27.45
CA PRO A 191 -11.20 -0.12 27.70
C PRO A 191 -12.57 0.15 28.33
N LEU A 192 -13.63 -0.38 27.74
CA LEU A 192 -15.00 -0.19 28.19
C LEU A 192 -15.52 -1.40 28.96
N GLU A 193 -15.30 -2.60 28.42
CA GLU A 193 -15.93 -3.80 28.95
C GLU A 193 -15.14 -5.06 28.62
N VAL A 194 -15.09 -5.98 29.59
CA VAL A 194 -14.56 -7.32 29.42
C VAL A 194 -15.66 -8.32 29.73
N LYS A 195 -16.01 -9.16 28.75
CA LYS A 195 -17.02 -10.22 28.87
C LYS A 195 -16.42 -11.58 28.57
N LYS A 196 -17.05 -12.61 29.15
CA LYS A 196 -16.69 -14.00 28.90
C LYS A 196 -17.93 -14.88 28.81
N SER A 197 -17.78 -15.93 28.02
CA SER A 197 -18.61 -17.13 27.98
C SER A 197 -17.68 -18.34 27.97
N VAL A 198 -18.22 -19.56 28.06
CA VAL A 198 -17.47 -20.82 28.35
C VAL A 198 -16.06 -20.87 27.73
N ASN A 199 -15.98 -20.78 26.40
CA ASN A 199 -14.71 -20.77 25.64
C ASN A 199 -14.48 -19.47 24.87
N GLN A 200 -15.33 -18.47 25.10
CA GLN A 200 -15.32 -17.19 24.39
C GLN A 200 -14.96 -16.05 25.33
N ALA A 201 -14.23 -15.07 24.82
CA ALA A 201 -13.99 -13.83 25.54
C ALA A 201 -14.05 -12.63 24.62
N PHE A 202 -14.38 -11.49 25.20
CA PHE A 202 -14.54 -10.24 24.48
C PHE A 202 -13.95 -9.10 25.30
N VAL A 203 -13.19 -8.24 24.64
CA VAL A 203 -12.72 -6.97 25.18
C VAL A 203 -13.23 -5.89 24.24
N THR A 204 -14.10 -5.03 24.75
CA THR A 204 -14.58 -3.86 24.02
C THR A 204 -13.84 -2.63 24.50
N ALA A 205 -13.21 -1.93 23.57
CA ALA A 205 -12.52 -0.68 23.79
C ALA A 205 -13.04 0.38 22.81
N GLN A 206 -12.78 1.65 23.10
CA GLN A 206 -13.01 2.74 22.17
C GLN A 206 -11.80 3.65 22.05
N THR A 207 -11.62 4.27 20.90
CA THR A 207 -10.58 5.30 20.72
C THR A 207 -10.94 6.56 21.52
N PHE A 208 -10.01 7.17 22.27
CA PHE A 208 -10.34 8.30 23.15
C PHE A 208 -10.92 9.54 22.45
N LYS A 209 -10.51 9.84 21.20
CA LYS A 209 -10.90 11.09 20.50
C LYS A 209 -11.97 10.88 19.42
N THR A 210 -11.88 9.79 18.67
CA THR A 210 -12.78 9.46 17.56
C THR A 210 -13.94 8.57 17.96
N HIS A 211 -13.92 8.01 19.18
CA HIS A 211 -14.95 7.12 19.73
C HIS A 211 -15.35 5.94 18.84
N PHE A 212 -14.46 5.47 17.96
CA PHE A 212 -14.64 4.19 17.29
C PHE A 212 -14.64 3.09 18.35
N LYS A 213 -15.72 2.32 18.42
CA LYS A 213 -15.81 1.16 19.31
C LYS A 213 -15.34 -0.07 18.58
N VAL A 214 -14.52 -0.86 19.25
CA VAL A 214 -13.96 -2.11 18.73
C VAL A 214 -14.15 -3.19 19.78
N THR A 215 -14.83 -4.27 19.40
CA THR A 215 -14.85 -5.50 20.18
C THR A 215 -13.84 -6.48 19.60
N THR A 216 -12.79 -6.74 20.38
CA THR A 216 -11.83 -7.81 20.11
C THR A 216 -12.34 -9.08 20.75
N PHE A 217 -12.33 -10.18 20.02
CA PHE A 217 -12.92 -11.42 20.48
C PHE A 217 -11.98 -12.62 20.33
N MET A 218 -12.22 -13.64 21.14
CA MET A 218 -11.65 -14.97 20.94
C MET A 218 -12.67 -16.08 21.22
N GLN A 219 -12.51 -17.20 20.53
CA GLN A 219 -13.13 -18.49 20.81
C GLN A 219 -12.07 -19.57 20.67
N ASN A 220 -11.95 -20.43 21.67
CA ASN A 220 -10.88 -21.43 21.73
C ASN A 220 -11.43 -22.86 21.69
N THR A 221 -10.71 -23.77 21.05
CA THR A 221 -10.98 -25.21 21.03
C THR A 221 -9.67 -25.96 21.22
N ILE A 222 -9.61 -26.87 22.19
CA ILE A 222 -8.45 -27.73 22.44
C ILE A 222 -8.63 -29.05 21.72
N LEU A 223 -7.59 -29.50 21.03
CA LEU A 223 -7.56 -30.76 20.32
C LEU A 223 -6.47 -31.68 20.90
N SER A 224 -6.76 -32.98 20.90
CA SER A 224 -5.82 -34.04 21.23
C SER A 224 -5.69 -34.94 20.01
N ASN A 225 -4.49 -35.06 19.44
CA ASN A 225 -4.22 -35.79 18.21
C ASN A 225 -5.12 -35.40 17.02
N GLY A 226 -5.55 -34.14 16.95
CA GLY A 226 -6.43 -33.64 15.89
C GLY A 226 -7.93 -33.80 16.16
N GLU A 227 -8.31 -34.42 17.28
CA GLU A 227 -9.72 -34.57 17.68
C GLU A 227 -10.11 -33.54 18.73
N LYS A 228 -11.31 -32.95 18.57
CA LYS A 228 -11.83 -31.95 19.52
C LYS A 228 -12.02 -32.58 20.91
N THR A 229 -11.57 -31.87 21.93
CA THR A 229 -11.77 -32.26 23.33
C THR A 229 -12.89 -31.45 23.98
N ALA A 230 -13.47 -31.97 25.06
CA ALA A 230 -14.48 -31.27 25.87
C ALA A 230 -13.85 -30.44 27.02
N ILE A 231 -12.61 -29.98 26.84
CA ILE A 231 -11.88 -29.22 27.87
C ILE A 231 -12.40 -27.78 27.90
N SER A 232 -12.70 -27.30 29.11
CA SER A 232 -13.04 -25.91 29.41
C SER A 232 -11.88 -25.23 30.14
N PRO A 233 -11.83 -23.89 30.22
CA PRO A 233 -10.78 -23.20 30.95
C PRO A 233 -10.72 -23.65 32.41
N SER A 234 -9.53 -24.03 32.87
CA SER A 234 -9.26 -24.37 34.29
C SER A 234 -9.11 -23.12 35.15
N ASN A 235 -8.62 -22.03 34.55
CA ASN A 235 -8.45 -20.73 35.18
C ASN A 235 -8.75 -19.61 34.18
N ILE A 236 -9.21 -18.47 34.71
CA ILE A 236 -9.49 -17.25 33.95
C ILE A 236 -8.89 -16.08 34.72
N ASP A 237 -7.89 -15.44 34.14
CA ASP A 237 -7.32 -14.19 34.64
C ASP A 237 -7.86 -13.02 33.80
N ALA A 238 -8.37 -11.99 34.47
CA ALA A 238 -8.99 -10.86 33.79
C ALA A 238 -8.80 -9.57 34.57
N ASN A 239 -8.57 -8.49 33.84
CA ASN A 239 -8.62 -7.12 34.32
C ASN A 239 -9.43 -6.28 33.32
N ASN A 240 -9.42 -4.95 33.47
CA ASN A 240 -10.24 -4.06 32.64
C ASN A 240 -9.78 -3.99 31.16
N THR A 241 -8.55 -4.39 30.85
CA THR A 241 -7.95 -4.33 29.50
C THR A 241 -7.80 -5.69 28.84
N LYS A 242 -7.65 -6.75 29.65
CA LYS A 242 -7.16 -8.05 29.22
C LYS A 242 -7.95 -9.16 29.86
N ILE A 243 -8.15 -10.23 29.10
CA ILE A 243 -8.67 -11.51 29.61
C ILE A 243 -7.87 -12.66 29.01
N GLN A 244 -7.47 -13.60 29.87
CA GLN A 244 -6.68 -14.77 29.54
C GLN A 244 -7.33 -16.02 30.13
N PHE A 245 -7.47 -17.06 29.31
CA PHE A 245 -7.89 -18.38 29.77
C PHE A 245 -6.67 -19.26 30.02
N SER A 246 -6.83 -20.35 30.75
CA SER A 246 -5.83 -21.41 30.89
C SER A 246 -6.48 -22.76 30.61
N TYR A 247 -5.85 -23.56 29.75
CA TYR A 247 -6.28 -24.92 29.42
C TYR A 247 -5.13 -25.88 29.70
N ASP A 248 -5.29 -26.73 30.71
CA ASP A 248 -4.30 -27.73 31.10
C ASP A 248 -4.51 -29.03 30.32
N VAL A 249 -3.46 -29.54 29.69
CA VAL A 249 -3.44 -30.87 29.06
C VAL A 249 -2.20 -31.64 29.46
N ILE A 250 -2.35 -32.95 29.67
CA ILE A 250 -1.23 -33.88 29.80
C ILE A 250 -1.05 -34.55 28.45
N VAL A 251 0.14 -34.41 27.88
CA VAL A 251 0.45 -34.93 26.55
C VAL A 251 1.60 -35.93 26.69
N ALA A 252 1.35 -37.17 26.30
CA ALA A 252 2.37 -38.20 26.29
C ALA A 252 3.44 -37.89 25.23
N GLN A 253 4.66 -38.36 25.45
CA GLN A 253 5.76 -38.22 24.49
C GLN A 253 5.33 -38.70 23.10
N GLY A 254 5.61 -37.89 22.08
CA GLY A 254 5.27 -38.16 20.68
C GLY A 254 3.79 -38.00 20.31
N GLN A 255 2.90 -37.76 21.27
CA GLN A 255 1.52 -37.34 21.02
C GLN A 255 1.45 -35.82 20.90
N LYS A 256 0.37 -35.31 20.30
CA LYS A 256 0.22 -33.87 20.04
C LYS A 256 -1.05 -33.32 20.65
N SER A 257 -0.98 -32.08 21.11
CA SER A 257 -2.15 -31.27 21.45
C SER A 257 -2.07 -29.94 20.74
N SER A 258 -3.21 -29.41 20.32
CA SER A 258 -3.30 -28.09 19.72
C SER A 258 -4.41 -27.24 20.29
N ILE A 259 -4.25 -25.93 20.18
CA ILE A 259 -5.32 -24.96 20.36
C ILE A 259 -5.68 -24.35 19.01
N GLN A 260 -6.96 -24.45 18.65
CA GLN A 260 -7.57 -23.66 17.59
C GLN A 260 -8.20 -22.42 18.21
N LYS A 261 -7.71 -21.24 17.80
CA LYS A 261 -8.21 -19.94 18.23
C LYS A 261 -8.83 -19.23 17.04
N ILE A 262 -10.10 -18.88 17.17
CA ILE A 262 -10.83 -17.95 16.31
C ILE A 262 -10.75 -16.60 17.02
N GLY A 263 -10.37 -15.53 16.33
CA GLY A 263 -10.37 -14.18 16.91
C GLY A 263 -10.34 -13.10 15.84
N GLY A 264 -10.34 -11.84 16.27
CA GLY A 264 -10.36 -10.69 15.37
C GLY A 264 -11.20 -9.56 15.95
N TYR A 265 -11.82 -8.78 15.07
CA TYR A 265 -12.44 -7.50 15.42
C TYR A 265 -13.81 -7.29 14.80
N THR A 266 -14.74 -6.77 15.59
CA THR A 266 -15.95 -6.10 15.08
C THR A 266 -15.90 -4.63 15.47
N VAL A 267 -16.26 -3.75 14.53
CA VAL A 267 -16.06 -2.31 14.70
C VAL A 267 -17.32 -1.50 14.46
N SER A 268 -17.43 -0.36 15.16
CA SER A 268 -18.60 0.54 15.07
C SER A 268 -18.78 1.18 13.70
N LEU A 269 -17.75 1.12 12.85
CA LEU A 269 -17.84 1.55 11.45
C LEU A 269 -18.79 0.64 10.63
N ASN A 270 -18.94 -0.63 11.03
CA ASN A 270 -19.72 -1.64 10.29
C ASN A 270 -20.91 -2.18 11.10
N HIS A 271 -20.88 -2.03 12.42
CA HIS A 271 -21.83 -2.67 13.33
C HIS A 271 -22.32 -1.69 14.39
N GLU A 272 -23.64 -1.54 14.57
CA GLU A 272 -24.20 -0.73 15.65
C GLU A 272 -23.84 -1.28 17.04
N ASN A 273 -23.85 -2.61 17.19
CA ASN A 273 -23.44 -3.31 18.40
C ASN A 273 -22.32 -4.30 18.06
N THR A 274 -21.09 -3.90 18.36
CA THR A 274 -19.88 -4.66 18.08
C THR A 274 -19.83 -6.00 18.82
N GLN A 275 -20.28 -6.04 20.08
CA GLN A 275 -20.31 -7.26 20.89
C GLN A 275 -21.23 -8.33 20.28
N SER A 276 -22.47 -7.96 19.96
CA SER A 276 -23.42 -8.90 19.35
C SER A 276 -22.98 -9.34 17.94
N ALA A 277 -22.30 -8.48 17.19
CA ALA A 277 -21.69 -8.85 15.92
C ALA A 277 -20.58 -9.91 16.13
N ALA A 278 -19.73 -9.74 17.14
CA ALA A 278 -18.64 -10.69 17.44
C ALA A 278 -19.19 -12.08 17.80
N GLU A 279 -20.26 -12.13 18.59
CA GLU A 279 -20.95 -13.39 18.93
C GLU A 279 -21.49 -14.10 17.68
N LYS A 280 -22.13 -13.37 16.76
CA LYS A 280 -22.65 -13.92 15.49
C LYS A 280 -21.54 -14.42 14.57
N VAL A 281 -20.44 -13.67 14.49
CA VAL A 281 -19.27 -14.02 13.68
C VAL A 281 -18.61 -15.30 14.21
N ILE A 282 -18.45 -15.44 15.53
CA ILE A 282 -17.96 -16.67 16.16
C ILE A 282 -18.89 -17.85 15.85
N GLN A 283 -20.20 -17.67 16.01
CA GLN A 283 -21.19 -18.73 15.73
C GLN A 283 -21.11 -19.20 14.27
N SER A 284 -21.03 -18.26 13.33
CA SER A 284 -20.92 -18.54 11.90
C SER A 284 -19.62 -19.29 11.58
N THR A 285 -18.49 -18.83 12.15
CA THR A 285 -17.19 -19.47 11.95
C THR A 285 -17.15 -20.90 12.51
N LEU A 286 -17.75 -21.13 13.69
CA LEU A 286 -17.85 -22.46 14.28
C LEU A 286 -18.72 -23.41 13.46
N ALA A 287 -19.79 -22.90 12.86
CA ALA A 287 -20.67 -23.69 11.99
C ALA A 287 -19.96 -24.12 10.70
N ILE A 288 -19.10 -23.26 10.14
CA ILE A 288 -18.27 -23.58 8.97
C ILE A 288 -17.14 -24.56 9.36
N GLY A 289 -16.46 -24.29 10.47
CA GLY A 289 -15.36 -25.10 10.99
C GLY A 289 -14.00 -24.80 10.35
N TYR A 290 -12.92 -25.09 11.10
CA TYR A 290 -11.54 -24.71 10.73
C TYR A 290 -11.11 -25.20 9.34
N ASN A 291 -11.33 -26.48 9.02
CA ASN A 291 -10.89 -27.06 7.75
C ASN A 291 -11.58 -26.41 6.55
N LYS A 292 -12.87 -26.09 6.66
CA LYS A 292 -13.59 -25.41 5.58
C LYS A 292 -13.19 -23.94 5.48
N MET A 293 -13.00 -23.23 6.60
CA MET A 293 -12.44 -21.87 6.60
C MET A 293 -11.05 -21.82 5.93
N LEU A 294 -10.20 -22.82 6.19
CA LEU A 294 -8.89 -22.95 5.54
C LEU A 294 -9.02 -23.17 4.04
N GLN A 295 -9.93 -24.04 3.61
CA GLN A 295 -10.19 -24.25 2.18
C GLN A 295 -10.76 -22.99 1.51
N ASP A 296 -11.68 -22.28 2.17
CA ASP A 296 -12.26 -21.03 1.66
C ASP A 296 -11.20 -19.94 1.50
N GLN A 297 -10.21 -19.89 2.39
CA GLN A 297 -9.04 -19.01 2.25
C GLN A 297 -8.23 -19.36 0.99
N ILE A 298 -7.89 -20.64 0.81
CA ILE A 298 -7.14 -21.12 -0.36
C ILE A 298 -7.91 -20.80 -1.65
N ASP A 299 -9.20 -21.13 -1.70
CA ASP A 299 -10.05 -20.89 -2.87
C ASP A 299 -10.17 -19.40 -3.19
N SER A 300 -10.19 -18.54 -2.17
CA SER A 300 -10.23 -17.08 -2.35
C SER A 300 -8.92 -16.55 -2.94
N TRP A 301 -7.76 -17.05 -2.48
CA TRP A 301 -6.47 -16.68 -3.04
C TRP A 301 -6.26 -17.22 -4.45
N VAL A 302 -6.72 -18.43 -4.76
CA VAL A 302 -6.70 -18.97 -6.13
C VAL A 302 -7.39 -18.01 -7.10
N LYS A 303 -8.58 -17.50 -6.74
CA LYS A 303 -9.31 -16.51 -7.56
C LYS A 303 -8.57 -15.18 -7.71
N ILE A 304 -7.89 -14.71 -6.66
CA ILE A 304 -7.06 -13.51 -6.76
C ILE A 304 -5.90 -13.73 -7.73
N TRP A 305 -5.21 -14.88 -7.63
CA TRP A 305 -4.07 -15.22 -8.48
C TRP A 305 -4.47 -15.50 -9.93
N GLU A 306 -5.67 -16.02 -10.18
CA GLU A 306 -6.19 -16.21 -11.54
C GLU A 306 -6.14 -14.93 -12.37
N MET A 307 -6.37 -13.76 -11.75
CA MET A 307 -6.34 -12.46 -12.42
C MET A 307 -5.04 -11.69 -12.25
N SER A 308 -4.40 -11.78 -11.08
CA SER A 308 -3.29 -10.90 -10.74
C SER A 308 -1.90 -11.52 -10.89
N ASP A 309 -1.77 -12.84 -11.08
CA ASP A 309 -0.44 -13.48 -11.18
C ASP A 309 0.36 -12.96 -12.38
N ILE A 310 1.66 -12.82 -12.14
CA ILE A 310 2.66 -12.58 -13.16
C ILE A 310 3.65 -13.73 -13.09
N THR A 311 3.79 -14.47 -14.19
CA THR A 311 4.77 -15.56 -14.29
C THR A 311 6.06 -15.02 -14.87
N ILE A 312 7.20 -15.41 -14.32
CA ILE A 312 8.55 -15.12 -14.80
C ILE A 312 9.32 -16.45 -14.79
N GLU A 313 9.83 -16.85 -15.95
CA GLU A 313 10.64 -18.05 -16.13
C GLU A 313 12.12 -17.67 -16.28
N GLY A 314 13.01 -18.47 -15.68
CA GLY A 314 14.46 -18.24 -15.71
C GLY A 314 15.02 -17.46 -14.51
N ASP A 315 14.20 -16.72 -13.77
CA ASP A 315 14.62 -15.93 -12.60
C ASP A 315 13.65 -16.08 -11.41
N ILE A 316 13.99 -16.99 -10.49
CA ILE A 316 13.19 -17.27 -9.31
C ILE A 316 13.13 -16.09 -8.32
N LYS A 317 14.16 -15.23 -8.28
CA LYS A 317 14.19 -14.09 -7.35
C LYS A 317 13.26 -12.98 -7.82
N ALA A 318 13.23 -12.71 -9.13
CA ALA A 318 12.25 -11.83 -9.75
C ALA A 318 10.82 -12.37 -9.56
N GLN A 319 10.61 -13.66 -9.84
CA GLN A 319 9.31 -14.31 -9.66
C GLN A 319 8.79 -14.21 -8.21
N GLN A 320 9.65 -14.47 -7.23
CA GLN A 320 9.31 -14.32 -5.81
C GLN A 320 8.94 -12.87 -5.46
N GLY A 321 9.73 -11.91 -5.95
CA GLY A 321 9.53 -10.49 -5.67
C GLY A 321 8.19 -9.96 -6.21
N ILE A 322 7.87 -10.24 -7.48
CA ILE A 322 6.60 -9.78 -8.05
C ILE A 322 5.38 -10.40 -7.35
N ARG A 323 5.43 -11.70 -7.02
CA ARG A 323 4.34 -12.34 -6.27
C ARG A 323 4.22 -11.82 -4.85
N PHE A 324 5.33 -11.53 -4.17
CA PHE A 324 5.27 -10.89 -2.85
C PHE A 324 4.56 -9.54 -2.90
N ASN A 325 4.89 -8.73 -3.90
CA ASN A 325 4.35 -7.40 -4.07
C ASN A 325 2.84 -7.43 -4.38
N ILE A 326 2.41 -8.31 -5.31
CA ILE A 326 0.99 -8.52 -5.61
C ILE A 326 0.23 -9.07 -4.39
N PHE A 327 0.83 -10.01 -3.66
CA PHE A 327 0.24 -10.60 -2.46
C PHE A 327 -0.06 -9.52 -1.42
N GLN A 328 0.93 -8.71 -1.07
CA GLN A 328 0.79 -7.68 -0.03
C GLN A 328 -0.16 -6.53 -0.43
N LEU A 329 -0.23 -6.15 -1.71
CA LEU A 329 -1.26 -5.23 -2.21
C LEU A 329 -2.67 -5.76 -1.93
N ASN A 330 -2.91 -7.02 -2.30
CA ASN A 330 -4.21 -7.68 -2.09
C ASN A 330 -4.54 -7.91 -0.61
N GLN A 331 -3.54 -8.07 0.26
CA GLN A 331 -3.76 -8.13 1.71
C GLN A 331 -4.15 -6.78 2.30
N THR A 332 -3.68 -5.69 1.71
CA THR A 332 -3.92 -4.33 2.20
C THR A 332 -5.26 -3.78 1.71
N TYR A 333 -5.63 -4.02 0.45
CA TYR A 333 -6.86 -3.51 -0.12
C TYR A 333 -7.48 -4.47 -1.14
N LEU A 334 -8.75 -4.80 -0.92
CA LEU A 334 -9.54 -5.68 -1.80
C LEU A 334 -10.61 -4.92 -2.60
N GLY A 335 -10.83 -3.63 -2.32
CA GLY A 335 -11.86 -2.83 -2.99
C GLY A 335 -13.29 -3.02 -2.49
N LYS A 336 -13.49 -3.75 -1.37
CA LYS A 336 -14.82 -4.04 -0.81
C LYS A 336 -15.49 -2.84 -0.13
N ASP A 337 -14.72 -1.83 0.29
CA ASP A 337 -15.20 -0.68 1.05
C ASP A 337 -14.67 0.64 0.46
N SER A 338 -15.58 1.51 0.02
CA SER A 338 -15.26 2.82 -0.57
C SER A 338 -14.85 3.89 0.44
N ARG A 339 -14.92 3.57 1.75
CA ARG A 339 -14.44 4.43 2.83
C ARG A 339 -12.96 4.20 3.16
N LEU A 340 -12.36 3.15 2.60
CA LEU A 340 -10.97 2.75 2.87
C LEU A 340 -10.04 3.14 1.71
N ASN A 341 -8.75 3.20 2.03
CA ASN A 341 -7.68 3.47 1.09
C ASN A 341 -6.43 2.65 1.46
N ILE A 342 -5.29 2.92 0.80
CA ILE A 342 -4.06 2.15 0.90
C ILE A 342 -3.01 3.01 1.61
N GLY A 343 -2.62 2.60 2.82
CA GLY A 343 -1.52 3.25 3.54
C GLY A 343 -0.15 2.91 2.93
N PRO A 344 0.85 3.82 2.96
CA PRO A 344 2.19 3.55 2.42
C PRO A 344 2.84 2.27 2.94
N LYS A 345 2.60 1.92 4.21
CA LYS A 345 3.05 0.66 4.82
C LYS A 345 1.92 -0.35 5.13
N GLY A 346 0.72 -0.10 4.61
CA GLY A 346 -0.48 -0.92 4.81
C GLY A 346 -0.67 -1.34 6.26
N PHE A 347 -0.84 -2.64 6.51
CA PHE A 347 -0.99 -3.22 7.84
C PHE A 347 0.29 -3.88 8.38
N THR A 348 1.45 -3.32 8.01
CA THR A 348 2.74 -3.94 8.32
C THR A 348 3.61 -3.13 9.26
N GLY A 349 3.19 -1.92 9.65
CA GLY A 349 3.96 -1.03 10.51
C GLY A 349 3.25 0.31 10.73
N GLU A 350 3.82 1.17 11.58
CA GLU A 350 3.20 2.45 11.97
C GLU A 350 3.72 3.66 11.20
N LYS A 351 4.92 3.62 10.62
CA LYS A 351 5.48 4.77 9.87
C LYS A 351 4.55 5.17 8.72
N TYR A 352 4.35 6.49 8.57
CA TYR A 352 3.34 7.15 7.72
C TYR A 352 1.88 7.02 8.20
N GLY A 353 1.65 6.46 9.39
CA GLY A 353 0.36 6.45 10.06
C GLY A 353 -0.74 5.62 9.37
N GLY A 354 -0.40 4.80 8.38
CA GLY A 354 -1.40 4.07 7.57
C GLY A 354 -2.36 4.99 6.79
N SER A 355 -2.01 6.27 6.64
CA SER A 355 -2.84 7.32 6.04
C SER A 355 -2.85 7.27 4.52
N THR A 356 -3.77 8.01 3.90
CA THR A 356 -3.86 8.16 2.44
C THR A 356 -2.91 9.24 1.94
N TYR A 357 -2.17 8.94 0.86
CA TYR A 357 -1.25 9.82 0.15
C TYR A 357 -1.58 9.86 -1.36
N TRP A 358 -0.89 10.71 -2.13
CA TRP A 358 -0.99 10.76 -3.60
C TRP A 358 -0.53 9.46 -4.30
N ASP A 359 0.22 8.62 -3.58
CA ASP A 359 0.63 7.27 -3.97
C ASP A 359 -0.51 6.46 -4.60
N THR A 360 -1.71 6.55 -4.00
CA THR A 360 -2.87 5.80 -4.45
C THR A 360 -3.24 6.16 -5.89
N GLU A 361 -3.37 7.44 -6.16
CA GLU A 361 -3.77 7.94 -7.47
C GLU A 361 -2.68 7.79 -8.51
N ALA A 362 -1.42 7.99 -8.13
CA ALA A 362 -0.29 7.97 -9.04
C ALA A 362 0.21 6.55 -9.37
N TYR A 363 0.09 5.58 -8.45
CA TYR A 363 0.71 4.25 -8.60
C TYR A 363 -0.24 3.08 -8.35
N CYS A 364 -1.13 3.16 -7.36
CA CYS A 364 -1.97 2.01 -7.00
C CYS A 364 -3.15 1.80 -7.97
N ILE A 365 -3.81 2.89 -8.41
CA ILE A 365 -4.99 2.81 -9.28
C ILE A 365 -4.75 1.99 -10.56
N PRO A 366 -3.62 2.13 -11.30
CA PRO A 366 -3.29 1.28 -12.45
C PRO A 366 -3.40 -0.22 -12.16
N PHE A 367 -2.83 -0.68 -11.04
CA PHE A 367 -2.88 -2.08 -10.61
C PHE A 367 -4.32 -2.53 -10.34
N TYR A 368 -5.09 -1.77 -9.56
CA TYR A 368 -6.45 -2.16 -9.20
C TYR A 368 -7.41 -2.10 -10.40
N MET A 369 -7.26 -1.13 -11.30
CA MET A 369 -8.03 -1.09 -12.55
C MET A 369 -7.79 -2.32 -13.43
N ALA A 370 -6.54 -2.76 -13.52
CA ALA A 370 -6.17 -3.85 -14.43
C ALA A 370 -6.39 -5.24 -13.83
N THR A 371 -6.32 -5.41 -12.51
CA THR A 371 -6.37 -6.73 -11.86
C THR A 371 -7.67 -7.01 -11.11
N LYS A 372 -8.51 -6.00 -10.90
CA LYS A 372 -9.81 -6.12 -10.23
C LYS A 372 -10.97 -5.71 -11.13
N ASP A 373 -12.17 -5.72 -10.56
CA ASP A 373 -13.34 -5.09 -11.15
C ASP A 373 -13.17 -3.57 -11.18
N GLN A 374 -13.68 -2.93 -12.24
CA GLN A 374 -13.62 -1.48 -12.42
C GLN A 374 -14.22 -0.69 -11.24
N GLU A 375 -15.18 -1.26 -10.52
CA GLU A 375 -15.75 -0.66 -9.31
C GLU A 375 -14.71 -0.43 -8.21
N VAL A 376 -13.64 -1.22 -8.16
CA VAL A 376 -12.57 -1.04 -7.15
C VAL A 376 -11.83 0.28 -7.36
N ALA A 377 -11.44 0.58 -8.59
CA ALA A 377 -10.81 1.86 -8.91
C ALA A 377 -11.80 3.03 -8.76
N ARG A 378 -13.06 2.81 -9.14
CA ARG A 378 -14.14 3.79 -8.93
C ARG A 378 -14.37 4.09 -7.44
N ASN A 379 -14.21 3.09 -6.56
CA ASN A 379 -14.28 3.27 -5.10
C ASN A 379 -13.15 4.16 -4.58
N LEU A 380 -11.92 3.98 -5.07
CA LEU A 380 -10.79 4.87 -4.72
C LEU A 380 -11.01 6.31 -5.18
N LEU A 381 -11.62 6.52 -6.35
CA LEU A 381 -12.01 7.87 -6.79
C LEU A 381 -13.20 8.42 -5.99
N THR A 382 -14.14 7.57 -5.59
CA THR A 382 -15.28 7.95 -4.74
C THR A 382 -14.81 8.37 -3.35
N TYR A 383 -13.77 7.73 -2.81
CA TYR A 383 -13.12 8.13 -1.56
C TYR A 383 -12.68 9.61 -1.60
N ARG A 384 -12.02 10.05 -2.69
CA ARG A 384 -11.62 11.45 -2.87
C ARG A 384 -12.80 12.40 -3.07
N TYR A 385 -13.83 11.98 -3.79
CA TYR A 385 -15.05 12.78 -3.94
C TYR A 385 -15.73 13.02 -2.59
N ASN A 386 -15.85 12.00 -1.74
CA ASN A 386 -16.45 12.10 -0.41
C ASN A 386 -15.67 13.04 0.54
N GLN A 387 -14.42 13.36 0.20
CA GLN A 387 -13.54 14.27 0.94
C GLN A 387 -13.44 15.67 0.32
N LEU A 388 -14.19 15.96 -0.76
CA LEU A 388 -14.07 17.23 -1.50
C LEU A 388 -14.30 18.46 -0.60
N GLU A 389 -15.32 18.44 0.25
CA GLU A 389 -15.60 19.57 1.16
C GLU A 389 -14.43 19.81 2.13
N LYS A 390 -13.78 18.75 2.63
CA LYS A 390 -12.59 18.89 3.46
C LYS A 390 -11.38 19.42 2.71
N ALA A 391 -11.21 19.04 1.44
CA ALA A 391 -10.19 19.64 0.58
C ALA A 391 -10.44 21.15 0.33
N ILE A 392 -11.71 21.57 0.24
CA ILE A 392 -12.10 22.98 0.15
C ILE A 392 -11.79 23.72 1.47
N GLU A 393 -12.09 23.10 2.63
CA GLU A 393 -11.72 23.65 3.94
C GLU A 393 -10.19 23.83 4.07
N ASN A 394 -9.39 22.84 3.64
CA ASN A 394 -7.94 22.91 3.63
C ASN A 394 -7.43 24.09 2.80
N ALA A 395 -7.97 24.29 1.59
CA ALA A 395 -7.60 25.44 0.76
C ALA A 395 -8.04 26.77 1.40
N THR A 396 -9.22 26.81 2.01
CA THR A 396 -9.75 28.01 2.68
C THR A 396 -8.84 28.46 3.84
N LYS A 397 -8.30 27.51 4.61
CA LYS A 397 -7.32 27.79 5.68
C LYS A 397 -6.04 28.47 5.17
N LEU A 398 -5.69 28.25 3.90
CA LEU A 398 -4.52 28.85 3.23
C LEU A 398 -4.87 30.11 2.41
N GLY A 399 -6.10 30.62 2.52
CA GLY A 399 -6.53 31.85 1.86
C GLY A 399 -7.09 31.68 0.45
N PHE A 400 -7.31 30.44 -0.01
CA PHE A 400 -8.03 30.19 -1.26
C PHE A 400 -9.54 30.32 -1.06
N SER A 401 -10.28 30.62 -2.13
CA SER A 401 -11.70 30.95 -2.05
C SER A 401 -12.51 30.33 -3.20
N ASN A 402 -13.80 30.63 -3.25
CA ASN A 402 -14.72 30.22 -4.33
C ASN A 402 -14.85 28.69 -4.51
N GLY A 403 -14.63 27.89 -3.47
CA GLY A 403 -14.68 26.43 -3.56
C GLY A 403 -13.46 25.81 -4.26
N ALA A 404 -12.31 26.50 -4.26
CA ALA A 404 -11.02 25.87 -4.57
C ALA A 404 -10.74 24.73 -3.59
N ALA A 405 -10.29 23.59 -4.09
CA ALA A 405 -9.92 22.44 -3.28
C ALA A 405 -8.40 22.22 -3.32
N LEU A 406 -7.80 22.02 -2.15
CA LEU A 406 -6.46 21.51 -1.98
C LEU A 406 -6.58 20.21 -1.22
N TYR A 407 -6.45 19.10 -1.93
CA TYR A 407 -6.40 17.80 -1.30
C TYR A 407 -5.15 17.71 -0.41
N PRO A 408 -5.26 17.04 0.74
CA PRO A 408 -4.18 16.94 1.70
C PRO A 408 -3.05 16.05 1.18
N MET A 409 -1.83 16.27 1.67
CA MET A 409 -0.72 15.34 1.48
C MET A 409 -0.97 14.05 2.26
N VAL A 410 -1.47 14.16 3.49
CA VAL A 410 -1.73 13.03 4.38
C VAL A 410 -3.14 13.13 4.95
N THR A 411 -3.94 12.07 4.84
CA THR A 411 -5.29 12.10 5.42
C THR A 411 -5.93 10.76 5.71
N MET A 412 -6.92 10.77 6.61
CA MET A 412 -7.89 9.69 6.84
C MET A 412 -9.31 10.09 6.43
N ASN A 413 -9.67 11.36 6.58
CA ASN A 413 -11.04 11.87 6.48
C ASN A 413 -11.20 13.07 5.53
N GLY A 414 -10.11 13.48 4.87
CA GLY A 414 -10.02 14.63 3.96
C GLY A 414 -9.31 15.85 4.55
N GLU A 415 -9.16 15.93 5.88
CA GLU A 415 -8.36 16.99 6.52
C GLU A 415 -6.87 16.70 6.35
N GLU A 416 -6.08 17.75 6.19
CA GLU A 416 -4.62 17.64 6.21
C GLU A 416 -4.12 17.12 7.55
N CYS A 417 -3.09 16.28 7.52
CA CYS A 417 -2.43 15.72 8.69
C CYS A 417 -0.92 15.98 8.70
N HIS A 418 -0.33 16.33 7.56
CA HIS A 418 1.10 16.60 7.46
C HIS A 418 1.51 17.91 8.13
N ASN A 419 2.68 17.96 8.77
CA ASN A 419 3.09 19.04 9.68
C ASN A 419 4.46 19.69 9.35
N GLU A 420 4.90 19.61 8.09
CA GLU A 420 6.09 20.30 7.57
C GLU A 420 5.70 21.20 6.41
N TRP A 421 5.92 22.51 6.51
CA TRP A 421 5.34 23.53 5.62
C TRP A 421 5.78 23.34 4.16
N GLU A 422 7.01 22.90 3.95
CA GLU A 422 7.62 22.56 2.66
C GLU A 422 6.87 21.44 1.92
N ILE A 423 6.07 20.64 2.63
CA ILE A 423 5.29 19.54 2.06
C ILE A 423 3.79 19.87 2.16
N THR A 424 3.33 20.18 3.37
CA THR A 424 1.93 20.46 3.71
C THR A 424 1.34 21.54 2.81
N PHE A 425 2.07 22.63 2.58
CA PHE A 425 1.56 23.77 1.80
C PHE A 425 2.09 23.81 0.37
N GLU A 426 3.25 23.23 0.12
CA GLU A 426 4.02 23.47 -1.11
C GLU A 426 4.07 22.26 -2.06
N GLU A 427 3.86 21.02 -1.58
CA GLU A 427 3.85 19.82 -2.43
C GLU A 427 2.51 19.62 -3.17
N ILE A 428 2.11 20.64 -3.91
CA ILE A 428 0.74 20.81 -4.43
C ILE A 428 0.46 20.00 -5.69
N HIS A 429 1.46 19.35 -6.28
CA HIS A 429 1.30 18.49 -7.47
C HIS A 429 0.34 17.31 -7.22
N ARG A 430 0.14 16.92 -5.97
CA ARG A 430 -0.84 15.92 -5.51
C ARG A 430 -2.28 16.19 -6.01
N ASN A 431 -2.67 17.46 -6.12
CA ASN A 431 -3.96 17.84 -6.70
C ASN A 431 -4.05 17.40 -8.18
N GLY A 432 -2.94 17.55 -8.91
CA GLY A 432 -2.82 17.08 -10.27
C GLY A 432 -2.91 15.56 -10.39
N ALA A 433 -2.31 14.80 -9.48
CA ALA A 433 -2.39 13.34 -9.46
C ALA A 433 -3.85 12.85 -9.33
N ILE A 434 -4.66 13.52 -8.50
CA ILE A 434 -6.10 13.21 -8.36
C ILE A 434 -6.86 13.48 -9.65
N ALA A 435 -6.63 14.64 -10.28
CA ALA A 435 -7.25 14.95 -11.57
C ALA A 435 -6.82 13.94 -12.67
N PHE A 436 -5.55 13.55 -12.69
CA PHE A 436 -5.02 12.55 -13.61
C PHE A 436 -5.64 11.17 -13.37
N ALA A 437 -5.89 10.77 -12.13
CA ALA A 437 -6.55 9.50 -11.83
C ALA A 437 -8.00 9.46 -12.37
N ILE A 438 -8.75 10.56 -12.32
CA ILE A 438 -10.08 10.67 -12.93
C ILE A 438 -10.00 10.48 -14.45
N TYR A 439 -9.04 11.14 -15.10
CA TYR A 439 -8.76 10.96 -16.52
C TYR A 439 -8.39 9.52 -16.86
N ASN A 440 -7.46 8.95 -16.10
CA ASN A 440 -6.93 7.61 -16.35
C ASN A 440 -7.99 6.53 -16.17
N PHE A 441 -8.87 6.68 -15.18
CA PHE A 441 -10.03 5.80 -15.00
C PHE A 441 -10.89 5.77 -16.25
N TYR A 442 -11.35 6.94 -16.73
CA TYR A 442 -12.17 6.99 -17.94
C TYR A 442 -11.42 6.44 -19.17
N ARG A 443 -10.15 6.84 -19.35
CA ARG A 443 -9.31 6.37 -20.46
C ARG A 443 -9.25 4.83 -20.50
N TYR A 444 -9.03 4.20 -19.35
CA TYR A 444 -8.86 2.76 -19.22
C TYR A 444 -10.18 2.00 -19.32
N THR A 445 -11.17 2.35 -18.49
CA THR A 445 -12.43 1.59 -18.37
C THR A 445 -13.44 1.94 -19.47
N GLY A 446 -13.34 3.13 -20.07
CA GLY A 446 -14.38 3.68 -20.93
C GLY A 446 -15.63 4.13 -20.16
N ASP A 447 -15.66 3.98 -18.84
CA ASP A 447 -16.78 4.41 -18.00
C ASP A 447 -16.73 5.93 -17.81
N TYR A 448 -17.48 6.64 -18.64
CA TYR A 448 -17.61 8.09 -18.53
C TYR A 448 -18.54 8.51 -17.38
N SER A 449 -19.40 7.63 -16.85
CA SER A 449 -20.46 7.98 -15.89
C SER A 449 -19.93 8.62 -14.61
N TYR A 450 -18.73 8.23 -14.17
CA TYR A 450 -18.11 8.81 -12.99
C TYR A 450 -17.91 10.34 -13.10
N ILE A 451 -17.57 10.86 -14.28
CA ILE A 451 -17.29 12.30 -14.48
C ILE A 451 -18.52 13.16 -14.20
N PRO A 452 -19.67 13.02 -14.89
CA PRO A 452 -20.87 13.79 -14.58
C PRO A 452 -21.43 13.46 -13.19
N GLU A 453 -21.32 12.23 -12.69
CA GLU A 453 -21.85 11.89 -11.36
C GLU A 453 -21.08 12.55 -10.20
N LYS A 454 -19.74 12.61 -10.30
CA LYS A 454 -18.84 12.99 -9.19
C LYS A 454 -17.61 13.76 -9.66
N GLY A 455 -16.89 13.22 -10.65
CA GLY A 455 -15.56 13.68 -11.02
C GLY A 455 -15.48 15.13 -11.47
N LEU A 456 -16.51 15.65 -12.14
CA LEU A 456 -16.51 17.02 -12.64
C LEU A 456 -16.54 18.06 -11.52
N GLU A 457 -17.19 17.76 -10.39
CA GLU A 457 -17.17 18.64 -9.22
C GLU A 457 -15.75 18.72 -8.61
N VAL A 458 -15.07 17.58 -8.51
CA VAL A 458 -13.67 17.50 -8.06
C VAL A 458 -12.74 18.29 -9.00
N LEU A 459 -12.88 18.07 -10.31
CA LEU A 459 -12.08 18.72 -11.34
C LEU A 459 -12.26 20.26 -11.34
N ILE A 460 -13.49 20.74 -11.16
CA ILE A 460 -13.79 22.18 -11.05
C ILE A 460 -13.11 22.78 -9.82
N SER A 461 -13.22 22.15 -8.66
CA SER A 461 -12.60 22.65 -7.44
C SER A 461 -11.07 22.64 -7.48
N ILE A 462 -10.46 21.63 -8.13
CA ILE A 462 -9.00 21.61 -8.35
C ILE A 462 -8.57 22.69 -9.37
N ALA A 463 -9.32 22.88 -10.45
CA ALA A 463 -9.05 23.94 -11.43
C ALA A 463 -9.11 25.35 -10.80
N ARG A 464 -10.07 25.58 -9.88
CA ARG A 464 -10.15 26.80 -9.08
C ARG A 464 -8.93 27.05 -8.22
N PHE A 465 -8.38 25.99 -7.62
CA PHE A 465 -7.13 26.07 -6.88
C PHE A 465 -5.99 26.47 -7.80
N TRP A 466 -5.78 25.77 -8.92
CA TRP A 466 -4.68 26.08 -9.85
C TRP A 466 -4.74 27.50 -10.41
N HIS A 467 -5.93 27.96 -10.79
CA HIS A 467 -6.12 29.34 -11.25
C HIS A 467 -5.75 30.38 -10.19
N GLN A 468 -6.11 30.15 -8.92
CA GLN A 468 -5.78 31.07 -7.82
C GLN A 468 -4.31 30.95 -7.37
N ARG A 469 -3.69 29.78 -7.55
CA ARG A 469 -2.31 29.49 -7.12
C ARG A 469 -1.25 29.99 -8.10
N ALA A 470 -1.60 30.16 -9.38
CA ALA A 470 -0.73 30.71 -10.40
C ALA A 470 -0.64 32.24 -10.32
N ASN A 471 0.56 32.79 -10.57
CA ASN A 471 0.82 34.22 -10.61
C ASN A 471 1.18 34.65 -12.03
N PHE A 472 0.70 35.80 -12.50
CA PHE A 472 1.19 36.36 -13.76
C PHE A 472 2.49 37.13 -13.52
N SER A 473 3.60 36.64 -14.06
CA SER A 473 4.89 37.33 -14.00
C SER A 473 4.98 38.36 -15.13
N THR A 474 5.12 39.63 -14.77
CA THR A 474 5.34 40.72 -15.74
C THR A 474 6.72 40.65 -16.40
N ASP A 475 7.69 40.04 -15.72
CA ASP A 475 9.05 39.86 -16.23
C ASP A 475 9.11 38.80 -17.34
N LYS A 476 8.46 37.65 -17.10
CA LYS A 476 8.36 36.56 -18.08
C LYS A 476 7.20 36.73 -19.07
N ASN A 477 6.27 37.66 -18.80
CA ASN A 477 4.99 37.80 -19.51
C ASN A 477 4.17 36.50 -19.59
N GLN A 478 4.30 35.65 -18.56
CA GLN A 478 3.73 34.30 -18.48
C GLN A 478 3.21 34.02 -17.06
N TYR A 479 2.33 33.04 -16.92
CA TYR A 479 1.93 32.51 -15.62
C TYR A 479 3.01 31.60 -15.05
N VAL A 480 3.32 31.79 -13.78
CA VAL A 480 4.32 31.07 -13.00
C VAL A 480 3.67 30.48 -11.75
N ILE A 481 4.28 29.44 -11.19
CA ILE A 481 3.88 28.90 -9.88
C ILE A 481 5.12 28.92 -8.99
N LEU A 482 5.07 29.75 -7.95
CA LEU A 482 6.20 30.07 -7.07
C LEU A 482 6.07 29.36 -5.72
N GLY A 483 7.19 29.07 -5.05
CA GLY A 483 7.23 28.48 -3.70
C GLY A 483 6.51 27.14 -3.61
N VAL A 484 7.03 26.14 -4.33
CA VAL A 484 6.48 24.79 -4.40
C VAL A 484 7.54 23.74 -4.07
N THR A 485 7.09 22.54 -3.76
CA THR A 485 7.89 21.32 -3.72
C THR A 485 7.34 20.38 -4.79
N GLY A 486 8.21 19.87 -5.66
CA GLY A 486 7.83 18.84 -6.64
C GLY A 486 7.82 17.44 -6.00
N PRO A 487 7.58 16.37 -6.77
CA PRO A 487 7.81 15.00 -6.32
C PRO A 487 9.22 14.78 -5.76
N ASN A 488 10.22 15.52 -6.26
CA ASN A 488 11.53 15.55 -5.64
C ASN A 488 11.52 16.41 -4.37
N GLU A 489 11.24 15.79 -3.23
CA GLU A 489 11.24 16.45 -1.91
C GLU A 489 12.63 16.96 -1.45
N TYR A 490 13.71 16.67 -2.20
CA TYR A 490 15.02 17.28 -1.97
C TYR A 490 15.16 18.66 -2.61
N GLU A 491 14.06 19.24 -3.07
CA GLU A 491 13.95 20.61 -3.52
C GLU A 491 12.72 21.23 -2.86
N ASN A 492 12.93 22.19 -1.97
CA ASN A 492 11.85 22.84 -1.22
C ASN A 492 11.79 24.32 -1.53
N ASN A 493 10.58 24.88 -1.52
CA ASN A 493 10.33 26.30 -1.80
C ASN A 493 10.91 26.78 -3.15
N VAL A 494 10.91 25.90 -4.15
CA VAL A 494 11.42 26.21 -5.49
C VAL A 494 10.38 26.94 -6.33
N ASN A 495 10.82 27.52 -7.45
CA ASN A 495 9.94 28.23 -8.38
C ASN A 495 9.85 27.49 -9.70
N ASN A 496 8.64 27.44 -10.25
CA ASN A 496 8.35 26.89 -11.57
C ASN A 496 8.82 25.45 -11.72
N ASN A 497 8.51 24.60 -10.73
CA ASN A 497 8.73 23.17 -10.88
C ASN A 497 8.02 22.67 -12.15
N PHE A 498 8.77 22.08 -13.08
CA PHE A 498 8.25 21.76 -14.42
C PHE A 498 7.01 20.87 -14.36
N TYR A 499 7.07 19.78 -13.58
CA TYR A 499 5.93 18.87 -13.43
C TYR A 499 4.72 19.55 -12.82
N THR A 500 4.89 20.33 -11.76
CA THR A 500 3.80 21.07 -11.10
C THR A 500 3.13 22.06 -12.06
N ASN A 501 3.91 22.84 -12.81
CA ASN A 501 3.37 23.76 -13.82
C ASN A 501 2.62 22.99 -14.91
N TYR A 502 3.16 21.85 -15.36
CA TYR A 502 2.61 21.09 -16.48
C TYR A 502 1.29 20.44 -16.09
N ILE A 503 1.24 19.79 -14.93
CA ILE A 503 0.02 19.14 -14.44
C ILE A 503 -1.06 20.17 -14.07
N ALA A 504 -0.68 21.38 -13.62
CA ALA A 504 -1.62 22.48 -13.42
C ALA A 504 -2.24 22.97 -14.73
N LYS A 505 -1.40 23.21 -15.76
CA LYS A 505 -1.87 23.55 -17.12
C LYS A 505 -2.82 22.47 -17.64
N TRP A 506 -2.39 21.21 -17.61
CA TRP A 506 -3.16 20.09 -18.10
C TRP A 506 -4.49 19.94 -17.37
N CYS A 507 -4.51 20.10 -16.05
CA CYS A 507 -5.74 20.02 -15.27
C CYS A 507 -6.75 21.10 -15.66
N LEU A 508 -6.30 22.34 -15.87
CA LEU A 508 -7.18 23.44 -16.31
C LEU A 508 -7.80 23.14 -17.69
N GLU A 509 -6.99 22.65 -18.63
CA GLU A 509 -7.43 22.27 -19.98
C GLU A 509 -8.41 21.09 -19.94
N TYR A 510 -8.06 20.03 -19.23
CA TYR A 510 -8.89 18.84 -19.11
C TYR A 510 -10.24 19.16 -18.46
N THR A 511 -10.25 19.92 -17.36
CA THR A 511 -11.49 20.36 -16.71
C THR A 511 -12.36 21.18 -17.66
N TYR A 512 -11.76 22.13 -18.39
CA TYR A 512 -12.48 22.94 -19.37
C TYR A 512 -13.17 22.08 -20.46
N ASP A 513 -12.45 21.08 -20.98
CA ASP A 513 -12.98 20.16 -21.99
C ASP A 513 -14.08 19.25 -21.41
N GLN A 514 -13.93 18.77 -20.17
CA GLN A 514 -14.97 17.96 -19.52
C GLN A 514 -16.25 18.76 -19.24
N ILE A 515 -16.15 20.04 -18.87
CA ILE A 515 -17.32 20.91 -18.72
C ILE A 515 -18.09 21.03 -20.04
N LYS A 516 -17.37 21.27 -21.14
CA LYS A 516 -17.98 21.34 -22.49
C LYS A 516 -18.63 20.02 -22.90
N LYS A 517 -17.93 18.91 -22.67
CA LYS A 517 -18.46 17.59 -23.03
C LYS A 517 -19.71 17.25 -22.21
N VAL A 518 -19.68 17.48 -20.90
CA VAL A 518 -20.83 17.25 -20.00
C VAL A 518 -22.01 18.19 -20.33
N SER A 519 -21.77 19.44 -20.75
CA SER A 519 -22.86 20.34 -21.16
C SER A 519 -23.61 19.87 -22.41
N ILE A 520 -22.91 19.23 -23.34
CA ILE A 520 -23.46 18.71 -24.60
C ILE A 520 -24.11 17.32 -24.38
N GLU A 521 -23.38 16.40 -23.74
CA GLU A 521 -23.78 14.98 -23.66
C GLU A 521 -24.61 14.66 -22.41
N TYR A 522 -24.49 15.44 -21.32
CA TYR A 522 -25.13 15.20 -20.03
C TYR A 522 -25.76 16.48 -19.44
N PRO A 523 -26.71 17.14 -20.15
CA PRO A 523 -27.20 18.48 -19.81
C PRO A 523 -27.88 18.58 -18.43
N LEU A 524 -28.48 17.49 -17.93
CA LEU A 524 -29.08 17.45 -16.59
C LEU A 524 -28.02 17.49 -15.48
N ASP A 525 -26.96 16.70 -15.61
CA ASP A 525 -25.82 16.75 -14.68
C ASP A 525 -25.08 18.07 -14.78
N HIS A 526 -24.88 18.58 -15.99
CA HIS A 526 -24.31 19.91 -16.19
C HIS A 526 -25.12 20.98 -15.43
N LYS A 527 -26.45 20.97 -15.56
CA LYS A 527 -27.32 21.91 -14.84
C LYS A 527 -27.17 21.75 -13.32
N ARG A 528 -27.22 20.52 -12.79
CA ARG A 528 -27.04 20.23 -11.37
C ARG A 528 -25.70 20.76 -10.84
N ILE A 529 -24.63 20.50 -11.58
CA ILE A 529 -23.27 20.89 -11.21
C ILE A 529 -23.13 22.41 -11.26
N THR A 530 -23.53 23.04 -12.38
CA THR A 530 -23.45 24.50 -12.54
C THR A 530 -24.27 25.25 -11.50
N GLU A 531 -25.45 24.75 -11.12
CA GLU A 531 -26.26 25.31 -10.03
C GLU A 531 -25.58 25.14 -8.66
N LYS A 532 -24.93 24.00 -8.40
CA LYS A 532 -24.21 23.71 -7.15
C LYS A 532 -22.95 24.58 -7.01
N VAL A 533 -22.07 24.53 -7.99
CA VAL A 533 -20.73 25.14 -7.91
C VAL A 533 -20.67 26.57 -8.44
N LYS A 534 -21.76 27.05 -9.07
CA LYS A 534 -21.95 28.41 -9.60
C LYS A 534 -20.83 28.87 -10.54
N ILE A 535 -20.34 27.96 -11.37
CA ILE A 535 -19.31 28.25 -12.37
C ILE A 535 -19.84 29.15 -13.48
N THR A 536 -18.99 30.06 -13.99
CA THR A 536 -19.35 31.05 -15.01
C THR A 536 -18.44 30.96 -16.23
N ASP A 537 -18.90 31.41 -17.40
CA ASP A 537 -18.06 31.47 -18.60
C ASP A 537 -16.82 32.36 -18.41
N SER A 538 -16.93 33.45 -17.64
CA SER A 538 -15.79 34.32 -17.32
C SER A 538 -14.69 33.58 -16.56
N GLU A 539 -15.09 32.74 -15.60
CA GLU A 539 -14.17 31.87 -14.85
C GLU A 539 -13.49 30.85 -15.79
N LEU A 540 -14.23 30.24 -16.71
CA LEU A 540 -13.65 29.34 -17.72
C LEU A 540 -12.62 30.03 -18.62
N GLN A 541 -12.88 31.27 -19.04
CA GLN A 541 -11.95 32.04 -19.85
C GLN A 541 -10.69 32.43 -19.07
N SER A 542 -10.81 32.71 -17.76
CA SER A 542 -9.63 33.01 -16.93
C SER A 542 -8.74 31.78 -16.73
N TRP A 543 -9.32 30.58 -16.61
CA TRP A 543 -8.56 29.32 -16.59
C TRP A 543 -7.82 29.08 -17.90
N LYS A 544 -8.47 29.36 -19.03
CA LYS A 544 -7.85 29.23 -20.35
C LYS A 544 -6.67 30.19 -20.52
N LYS A 545 -6.80 31.43 -20.04
CA LYS A 545 -5.71 32.41 -20.00
C LYS A 545 -4.48 31.92 -19.21
N VAL A 546 -4.69 31.21 -18.09
CA VAL A 546 -3.60 30.63 -17.30
C VAL A 546 -2.94 29.48 -18.05
N SER A 547 -3.73 28.52 -18.54
CA SER A 547 -3.20 27.33 -19.22
C SER A 547 -2.51 27.64 -20.55
N ASP A 548 -3.04 28.58 -21.34
CA ASP A 548 -2.45 28.98 -22.63
C ASP A 548 -1.13 29.71 -22.50
N ASN A 549 -0.82 30.25 -21.31
CA ASN A 549 0.35 31.09 -21.09
C ASN A 549 1.14 30.68 -19.84
N MET A 550 1.17 29.39 -19.52
CA MET A 550 1.98 28.83 -18.43
C MET A 550 3.47 28.81 -18.83
N TYR A 551 4.35 29.15 -17.90
CA TYR A 551 5.80 29.10 -18.07
C TYR A 551 6.36 27.69 -17.77
N PHE A 552 7.29 27.25 -18.62
CA PHE A 552 8.05 26.01 -18.44
C PHE A 552 9.54 26.33 -18.59
N PRO A 553 10.37 26.14 -17.56
CA PRO A 553 11.78 26.42 -17.68
C PRO A 553 12.45 25.35 -18.56
N PHE A 554 13.28 25.80 -19.50
CA PHE A 554 13.93 24.94 -20.49
C PHE A 554 15.38 25.36 -20.70
N SER A 555 16.28 24.39 -20.86
CA SER A 555 17.67 24.63 -21.21
C SER A 555 17.94 24.21 -22.64
N GLU A 556 18.26 25.18 -23.49
CA GLU A 556 18.70 24.95 -24.88
C GLU A 556 20.06 24.24 -24.93
N GLU A 557 20.94 24.48 -23.95
CA GLU A 557 22.28 23.87 -23.88
C GLU A 557 22.20 22.35 -23.68
N TYR A 558 21.35 21.92 -22.74
CA TYR A 558 21.17 20.50 -22.42
C TYR A 558 20.00 19.86 -23.19
N ASN A 559 19.18 20.67 -23.87
CA ASN A 559 17.95 20.25 -24.54
C ASN A 559 16.99 19.49 -23.59
N VAL A 560 16.78 20.04 -22.39
CA VAL A 560 15.93 19.46 -21.33
C VAL A 560 15.02 20.51 -20.70
N TYR A 561 13.86 20.07 -20.23
CA TYR A 561 13.06 20.88 -19.31
C TYR A 561 13.77 20.91 -17.96
N LEU A 562 13.92 22.08 -17.37
CA LEU A 562 14.54 22.21 -16.05
C LEU A 562 13.56 21.80 -14.97
N GLN A 563 14.03 21.03 -13.98
CA GLN A 563 13.17 20.59 -12.89
C GLN A 563 12.57 21.78 -12.13
N GLN A 564 13.32 22.88 -12.01
CA GLN A 564 12.87 24.18 -11.50
C GLN A 564 13.76 25.31 -12.05
N ASP A 565 13.35 26.57 -11.89
CA ASP A 565 14.25 27.71 -12.11
C ASP A 565 15.49 27.61 -11.19
N GLY A 566 16.68 27.86 -11.74
CA GLY A 566 17.96 27.83 -10.99
C GLY A 566 18.58 26.44 -10.77
N PHE A 567 18.00 25.35 -11.32
CA PHE A 567 18.57 24.01 -11.17
C PHE A 567 20.02 23.91 -11.67
N LEU A 568 20.34 24.56 -12.80
CA LEU A 568 21.68 24.52 -13.40
C LEU A 568 22.74 25.35 -12.65
N ASP A 569 22.33 26.17 -11.67
CA ASP A 569 23.28 26.92 -10.83
C ASP A 569 23.95 26.03 -9.77
N LYS A 570 23.47 24.79 -9.61
CA LYS A 570 23.99 23.80 -8.66
C LYS A 570 25.31 23.21 -9.15
N GLU A 571 26.08 22.67 -8.20
CA GLU A 571 27.28 21.89 -8.53
C GLU A 571 26.87 20.51 -9.07
N LEU A 572 26.78 20.37 -10.40
CA LEU A 572 26.26 19.18 -11.09
C LEU A 572 27.23 17.97 -11.04
N VAL A 573 27.43 17.40 -9.85
CA VAL A 573 28.13 16.12 -9.64
C VAL A 573 27.15 14.96 -9.78
N GLN A 574 27.46 14.01 -10.65
CA GLN A 574 26.62 12.83 -10.86
C GLN A 574 26.67 11.87 -9.66
N VAL A 575 25.60 11.09 -9.47
CA VAL A 575 25.53 10.06 -8.41
C VAL A 575 26.63 9.01 -8.54
N ALA A 576 27.08 8.73 -9.77
CA ALA A 576 28.19 7.80 -10.03
C ALA A 576 29.51 8.26 -9.39
N ASP A 577 29.71 9.57 -9.26
CA ASP A 577 30.91 10.20 -8.68
C ASP A 577 30.74 10.55 -7.19
N LEU A 578 29.53 10.37 -6.65
CA LEU A 578 29.26 10.54 -5.22
C LEU A 578 29.86 9.37 -4.42
N ASP A 579 30.63 9.69 -3.39
CA ASP A 579 31.19 8.68 -2.47
C ASP A 579 30.06 7.82 -1.85
N LYS A 580 30.13 6.51 -2.10
CA LYS A 580 29.18 5.51 -1.58
C LYS A 580 29.10 5.52 -0.04
N SER A 581 30.17 5.93 0.64
CA SER A 581 30.19 6.06 2.10
C SER A 581 29.22 7.13 2.61
N GLN A 582 28.78 8.06 1.74
CA GLN A 582 27.86 9.15 2.06
C GLN A 582 26.39 8.81 1.78
N ARG A 583 26.08 7.62 1.27
CA ARG A 583 24.71 7.18 0.96
C ARG A 583 24.10 6.24 2.02
N PRO A 584 22.79 6.29 2.30
CA PRO A 584 21.82 7.24 1.72
C PRO A 584 22.01 8.65 2.33
N ILE A 585 21.78 9.69 1.52
CA ILE A 585 22.09 11.07 1.89
C ILE A 585 21.11 11.59 2.95
N ASN A 586 19.84 11.15 2.97
CA ASN A 586 18.89 11.49 4.05
C ASN A 586 19.34 11.10 5.47
N GLN A 587 20.22 10.10 5.61
CA GLN A 587 20.73 9.63 6.90
C GLN A 587 22.10 10.22 7.26
N LYS A 588 22.81 10.80 6.29
CA LYS A 588 24.24 11.14 6.42
C LYS A 588 24.56 12.61 6.18
N TRP A 589 23.69 13.33 5.48
CA TRP A 589 23.88 14.75 5.19
C TRP A 589 22.94 15.61 6.03
N SER A 590 23.35 16.85 6.28
CA SER A 590 22.43 17.87 6.77
C SER A 590 21.43 18.25 5.68
N TRP A 591 20.20 18.60 6.08
CA TRP A 591 19.12 18.88 5.14
C TRP A 591 19.47 20.01 4.16
N ASP A 592 20.12 21.08 4.62
CA ASP A 592 20.58 22.20 3.76
C ASP A 592 21.53 21.74 2.63
N ARG A 593 22.35 20.72 2.89
CA ARG A 593 23.28 20.16 1.92
C ARG A 593 22.54 19.35 0.87
N ILE A 594 21.52 18.61 1.27
CA ILE A 594 20.64 17.89 0.36
C ILE A 594 19.95 18.91 -0.57
N LEU A 595 19.32 19.94 -0.01
CA LEU A 595 18.55 20.94 -0.79
C LEU A 595 19.38 21.70 -1.83
N ARG A 596 20.60 22.11 -1.52
CA ARG A 596 21.45 22.83 -2.49
C ARG A 596 22.18 21.92 -3.48
N SER A 597 22.17 20.60 -3.27
CA SER A 597 22.82 19.64 -4.16
C SER A 597 21.99 19.38 -5.42
N PRO A 598 22.56 18.75 -6.47
CA PRO A 598 21.80 18.37 -7.66
C PRO A 598 21.01 17.07 -7.47
N TYR A 599 21.10 16.41 -6.30
CA TYR A 599 20.59 15.06 -6.13
C TYR A 599 19.07 15.01 -6.00
N ILE A 600 18.49 14.07 -6.72
CA ILE A 600 17.05 13.91 -6.85
C ILE A 600 16.58 12.68 -6.07
N LYS A 601 15.63 12.87 -5.14
CA LYS A 601 15.07 11.79 -4.32
C LYS A 601 14.34 10.75 -5.19
N GLN A 602 13.50 11.23 -6.11
CA GLN A 602 12.60 10.42 -6.94
C GLN A 602 12.21 11.13 -8.24
N ALA A 603 11.55 10.40 -9.16
CA ALA A 603 11.14 10.97 -10.46
C ALA A 603 10.30 12.24 -10.27
N ASP A 604 10.71 13.33 -10.92
CA ASP A 604 10.03 14.65 -10.90
C ASP A 604 9.71 15.11 -12.33
N VAL A 605 10.71 15.59 -13.09
CA VAL A 605 10.55 15.79 -14.55
C VAL A 605 10.15 14.48 -15.21
N LEU A 606 10.79 13.38 -14.83
CA LEU A 606 10.46 12.06 -15.35
C LEU A 606 9.05 11.59 -14.91
N GLN A 607 8.50 12.07 -13.81
CA GLN A 607 7.09 11.81 -13.46
C GLN A 607 6.14 12.46 -14.48
N CYS A 608 6.45 13.69 -14.92
CA CYS A 608 5.70 14.39 -15.97
C CYS A 608 5.70 13.59 -17.27
N PHE A 609 6.87 13.14 -17.73
CA PHE A 609 7.00 12.32 -18.93
C PHE A 609 6.28 10.98 -18.81
N TYR A 610 6.14 10.42 -17.61
CA TYR A 610 5.40 9.18 -17.41
C TYR A 610 3.88 9.40 -17.58
N PHE A 611 3.31 10.42 -16.95
CA PHE A 611 1.87 10.72 -17.06
C PHE A 611 1.47 11.18 -18.46
N PHE A 612 2.32 11.97 -19.11
CA PHE A 612 2.03 12.64 -20.37
C PHE A 612 2.97 12.19 -21.50
N GLU A 613 3.34 10.91 -21.50
CA GLU A 613 4.30 10.33 -22.45
C GLU A 613 3.99 10.66 -23.92
N ASP A 614 2.70 10.68 -24.29
CA ASP A 614 2.22 10.95 -25.64
C ASP A 614 2.21 12.45 -26.01
N HIS A 615 2.50 13.35 -25.08
CA HIS A 615 2.65 14.78 -25.34
C HIS A 615 4.08 15.17 -25.73
N PHE A 616 5.04 14.25 -25.57
CA PHE A 616 6.46 14.51 -25.84
C PHE A 616 7.01 13.52 -26.87
N THR A 617 8.06 13.93 -27.56
CA THR A 617 8.81 13.05 -28.46
C THR A 617 9.67 12.06 -27.67
N LYS A 618 9.97 10.91 -28.27
CA LYS A 618 10.92 9.93 -27.69
C LYS A 618 12.31 10.54 -27.48
N GLU A 619 12.69 11.53 -28.29
CA GLU A 619 13.97 12.24 -28.16
C GLU A 619 13.99 13.17 -26.95
N GLU A 620 12.94 13.96 -26.73
CA GLU A 620 12.81 14.76 -25.50
C GLU A 620 12.84 13.89 -24.25
N LEU A 621 12.11 12.76 -24.25
CA LEU A 621 12.17 11.80 -23.15
C LEU A 621 13.60 11.30 -22.95
N LYS A 622 14.30 10.93 -24.02
CA LYS A 622 15.67 10.42 -23.93
C LYS A 622 16.60 11.44 -23.27
N ASN A 623 16.57 12.69 -23.71
CA ASN A 623 17.46 13.74 -23.21
C ASN A 623 17.19 14.02 -21.73
N ASN A 624 15.92 14.17 -21.35
CA ASN A 624 15.54 14.38 -19.95
C ASN A 624 15.88 13.15 -19.09
N PHE A 625 15.63 11.94 -19.58
CA PHE A 625 15.95 10.70 -18.87
C PHE A 625 17.45 10.60 -18.59
N GLU A 626 18.30 10.73 -19.61
CA GLU A 626 19.75 10.60 -19.47
C GLU A 626 20.34 11.67 -18.54
N PHE A 627 19.78 12.88 -18.57
CA PHE A 627 20.18 13.95 -17.67
C PHE A 627 19.77 13.64 -16.21
N TYR A 628 18.47 13.45 -15.94
CA TYR A 628 17.96 13.37 -14.57
C TYR A 628 18.25 12.04 -13.86
N GLU A 629 18.31 10.92 -14.58
CA GLU A 629 18.68 9.64 -13.97
C GLU A 629 20.07 9.71 -13.35
N SER A 630 21.02 10.40 -14.00
CA SER A 630 22.40 10.54 -13.51
C SER A 630 22.52 11.27 -12.17
N PHE A 631 21.50 12.04 -11.78
CA PHE A 631 21.42 12.77 -10.51
C PHE A 631 20.46 12.12 -9.50
N THR A 632 19.77 11.04 -9.85
CA THR A 632 18.73 10.44 -9.01
C THR A 632 19.33 9.41 -8.04
N VAL A 633 19.13 9.61 -6.73
CA VAL A 633 19.62 8.68 -5.69
C VAL A 633 18.64 7.54 -5.38
N HIS A 634 17.38 7.70 -5.80
CA HIS A 634 16.27 6.77 -5.56
C HIS A 634 16.07 6.47 -4.06
N GLU A 635 16.02 7.51 -3.23
CA GLU A 635 15.80 7.43 -1.78
C GLU A 635 14.30 7.48 -1.40
N SER A 636 13.45 7.26 -2.40
CA SER A 636 12.04 6.91 -2.26
C SER A 636 11.77 5.57 -2.94
N SER A 637 10.94 4.73 -2.32
CA SER A 637 10.50 3.45 -2.88
C SER A 637 9.70 3.62 -4.18
N LEU A 638 9.09 4.79 -4.40
CA LEU A 638 8.34 5.13 -5.62
C LEU A 638 9.23 5.47 -6.82
N SER A 639 10.53 5.70 -6.62
CA SER A 639 11.41 6.17 -7.69
C SER A 639 11.74 5.13 -8.77
N PRO A 640 12.16 3.89 -8.44
CA PRO A 640 12.71 2.98 -9.45
C PRO A 640 11.70 2.53 -10.51
N CYS A 641 10.41 2.43 -10.20
CA CYS A 641 9.43 1.92 -11.16
C CYS A 641 9.24 2.83 -12.38
N VAL A 642 9.15 4.15 -12.19
CA VAL A 642 9.05 5.13 -13.28
C VAL A 642 10.30 5.07 -14.17
N HIS A 643 11.47 4.94 -13.54
CA HIS A 643 12.74 4.79 -14.26
C HIS A 643 12.81 3.46 -15.03
N ALA A 644 12.30 2.35 -14.47
CA ALA A 644 12.22 1.07 -15.17
C ALA A 644 11.33 1.14 -16.41
N ILE A 645 10.17 1.82 -16.31
CA ILE A 645 9.22 1.98 -17.41
C ILE A 645 9.84 2.80 -18.54
N GLN A 646 10.44 3.95 -18.23
CA GLN A 646 11.04 4.82 -19.24
C GLN A 646 12.33 4.23 -19.83
N ALA A 647 13.16 3.59 -19.01
CA ALA A 647 14.33 2.85 -19.49
C ALA A 647 13.92 1.75 -20.48
N SER A 648 12.81 1.04 -20.20
CA SER A 648 12.24 0.05 -21.12
C SER A 648 11.84 0.72 -22.43
N LEU A 649 11.09 1.82 -22.39
CA LEU A 649 10.67 2.56 -23.60
C LEU A 649 11.87 3.05 -24.44
N LEU A 650 12.96 3.48 -23.78
CA LEU A 650 14.20 3.95 -24.38
C LEU A 650 15.18 2.84 -24.79
N ASP A 651 14.78 1.57 -24.72
CA ASP A 651 15.61 0.41 -25.11
C ASP A 651 16.86 0.22 -24.21
N LYS A 652 16.87 0.79 -23.01
CA LYS A 652 17.95 0.66 -22.01
C LYS A 652 17.67 -0.52 -21.07
N MET A 653 17.54 -1.73 -21.63
CA MET A 653 16.99 -2.90 -20.93
C MET A 653 17.79 -3.37 -19.71
N ASP A 654 19.12 -3.30 -19.73
CA ASP A 654 19.96 -3.68 -18.58
C ASP A 654 19.66 -2.80 -17.34
N MET A 655 19.46 -1.51 -17.59
CA MET A 655 19.14 -0.53 -16.56
C MET A 655 17.66 -0.67 -16.11
N ALA A 656 16.74 -0.92 -17.05
CA ALA A 656 15.35 -1.22 -16.74
C ALA A 656 15.21 -2.44 -15.82
N TYR A 657 15.95 -3.52 -16.10
CA TYR A 657 15.98 -4.72 -15.26
C TYR A 657 16.61 -4.47 -13.89
N THR A 658 17.66 -3.66 -13.83
CA THR A 658 18.28 -3.24 -12.54
C THR A 658 17.27 -2.48 -11.67
N PHE A 659 16.52 -1.54 -12.25
CA PHE A 659 15.47 -0.82 -11.52
C PHE A 659 14.32 -1.72 -11.10
N TYR A 660 13.92 -2.66 -11.97
CA TYR A 660 12.91 -3.66 -11.64
C TYR A 660 13.32 -4.52 -10.44
N LEU A 661 14.56 -5.02 -10.39
CA LEU A 661 15.04 -5.79 -9.23
C LEU A 661 15.02 -4.96 -7.95
N ARG A 662 15.40 -3.67 -8.04
CA ARG A 662 15.38 -2.76 -6.90
C ARG A 662 13.97 -2.54 -6.33
N THR A 663 12.95 -2.38 -7.18
CA THR A 663 11.55 -2.24 -6.69
C THR A 663 10.96 -3.58 -6.26
N SER A 664 11.18 -4.66 -7.02
CA SER A 664 10.57 -5.98 -6.75
C SER A 664 11.08 -6.65 -5.47
N ARG A 665 12.32 -6.34 -5.06
CA ARG A 665 12.94 -6.93 -3.87
C ARG A 665 13.32 -5.89 -2.81
N LEU A 666 12.72 -4.69 -2.89
CA LEU A 666 13.02 -3.58 -1.98
C LEU A 666 12.94 -4.01 -0.51
N ASP A 667 11.81 -4.61 -0.12
CA ASP A 667 11.59 -5.11 1.24
C ASP A 667 12.28 -6.44 1.49
N LEU A 668 12.20 -7.39 0.55
CA LEU A 668 12.76 -8.75 0.71
C LEU A 668 14.27 -8.76 0.96
N ASP A 669 14.99 -7.81 0.35
CA ASP A 669 16.44 -7.67 0.49
C ASP A 669 16.82 -6.44 1.35
N ASP A 670 15.84 -5.75 1.93
CA ASP A 670 15.99 -4.57 2.80
C ASP A 670 16.92 -3.49 2.22
N TYR A 671 16.67 -3.10 0.97
CA TYR A 671 17.51 -2.15 0.23
C TYR A 671 17.65 -0.78 0.93
N ASN A 672 16.57 -0.33 1.58
CA ASN A 672 16.54 0.95 2.29
C ASN A 672 16.96 0.83 3.77
N LYS A 673 17.11 -0.38 4.32
CA LYS A 673 17.38 -0.62 5.75
C LYS A 673 16.30 -0.08 6.67
N GLU A 674 15.05 -0.29 6.28
CA GLU A 674 13.85 0.22 6.95
C GLU A 674 12.74 -0.83 7.04
N VAL A 675 12.99 -2.08 6.61
CA VAL A 675 11.94 -3.11 6.58
C VAL A 675 11.40 -3.43 7.98
N GLU A 676 12.19 -3.24 9.04
CA GLU A 676 11.73 -3.42 10.42
C GLU A 676 10.55 -2.50 10.80
N GLU A 677 10.44 -1.34 10.15
CA GLU A 677 9.37 -0.36 10.34
C GLU A 677 8.09 -0.70 9.56
N GLY A 678 8.12 -1.74 8.70
CA GLY A 678 7.03 -2.18 7.82
C GLY A 678 7.40 -2.15 6.32
N CYS A 679 6.69 -2.92 5.52
CA CYS A 679 6.88 -3.06 4.07
C CYS A 679 6.39 -1.82 3.31
N HIS A 680 6.94 -1.54 2.13
CA HIS A 680 6.60 -0.35 1.32
C HIS A 680 5.44 -0.66 0.35
N ILE A 681 4.24 -0.86 0.88
CA ILE A 681 3.04 -1.34 0.17
C ILE A 681 2.70 -0.54 -1.09
N THR A 682 2.66 0.79 -1.04
CA THR A 682 2.28 1.58 -2.23
C THR A 682 3.28 1.43 -3.38
N SER A 683 4.56 1.25 -3.06
CA SER A 683 5.61 1.01 -4.07
C SER A 683 5.51 -0.35 -4.77
N MET A 684 4.84 -1.32 -4.14
CA MET A 684 4.62 -2.65 -4.72
C MET A 684 3.76 -2.59 -5.98
N ALA A 685 2.87 -1.58 -6.10
CA ALA A 685 2.13 -1.32 -7.34
C ALA A 685 3.08 -0.90 -8.46
N GLY A 686 4.11 -0.12 -8.16
CA GLY A 686 5.17 0.25 -9.09
C GLY A 686 5.94 -0.94 -9.66
N THR A 687 6.11 -2.02 -8.88
CA THR A 687 6.72 -3.26 -9.40
C THR A 687 5.86 -3.91 -10.48
N TRP A 688 4.55 -3.98 -10.26
CA TRP A 688 3.60 -4.49 -11.27
C TRP A 688 3.62 -3.61 -12.53
N MET A 689 3.60 -2.28 -12.36
CA MET A 689 3.67 -1.32 -13.46
C MET A 689 4.95 -1.48 -14.28
N SER A 690 6.09 -1.76 -13.62
CA SER A 690 7.37 -1.99 -14.31
C SER A 690 7.32 -3.18 -15.29
N ILE A 691 6.53 -4.21 -15.00
CA ILE A 691 6.33 -5.34 -15.92
C ILE A 691 5.29 -5.00 -16.98
N VAL A 692 4.13 -4.49 -16.59
CA VAL A 692 3.00 -4.32 -17.52
C VAL A 692 3.21 -3.13 -18.44
N GLU A 693 3.52 -1.96 -17.88
CA GLU A 693 3.75 -0.72 -18.61
C GLU A 693 5.20 -0.56 -19.06
N GLY A 694 6.17 -1.13 -18.33
CA GLY A 694 7.57 -1.13 -18.74
C GLY A 694 7.87 -2.22 -19.78
N PHE A 695 8.10 -3.45 -19.32
CA PHE A 695 8.49 -4.56 -20.20
C PHE A 695 7.40 -4.93 -21.22
N GLY A 696 6.13 -5.02 -20.81
CA GLY A 696 5.00 -5.23 -21.72
C GLY A 696 4.74 -4.05 -22.66
N GLY A 697 5.23 -2.85 -22.31
CA GLY A 697 5.01 -1.64 -23.07
C GLY A 697 3.52 -1.28 -23.21
N MET A 698 2.68 -1.66 -22.23
CA MET A 698 1.23 -1.47 -22.28
C MET A 698 0.87 0.01 -22.17
N ARG A 699 0.07 0.52 -23.10
CA ARG A 699 -0.52 1.87 -23.07
C ARG A 699 -1.97 1.80 -23.54
N VAL A 700 -2.79 2.76 -23.09
CA VAL A 700 -4.11 2.99 -23.68
C VAL A 700 -4.05 4.26 -24.51
N LYS A 701 -4.23 4.14 -25.84
CA LYS A 701 -4.24 5.25 -26.80
C LYS A 701 -5.41 5.06 -27.76
N ASP A 702 -6.11 6.14 -28.10
CA ASP A 702 -7.27 6.10 -29.00
C ASP A 702 -8.31 5.01 -28.67
N ASN A 703 -8.57 4.81 -27.38
CA ASN A 703 -9.46 3.76 -26.83
C ASN A 703 -9.03 2.31 -27.10
N LYS A 704 -7.80 2.08 -27.54
CA LYS A 704 -7.22 0.74 -27.78
C LYS A 704 -6.04 0.47 -26.86
N LEU A 705 -5.79 -0.81 -26.62
CA LEU A 705 -4.55 -1.25 -25.96
C LEU A 705 -3.41 -1.27 -26.98
N HIS A 706 -2.30 -0.66 -26.60
CA HIS A 706 -1.05 -0.67 -27.35
C HIS A 706 -0.01 -1.43 -26.54
N PHE A 707 0.80 -2.24 -27.22
CA PHE A 707 1.91 -2.99 -26.62
C PHE A 707 3.19 -2.79 -27.42
N SER A 708 4.31 -2.73 -26.72
CA SER A 708 5.66 -2.79 -27.29
C SER A 708 6.54 -3.69 -26.44
N PRO A 709 6.27 -5.02 -26.44
CA PRO A 709 6.85 -5.95 -25.48
C PRO A 709 8.36 -6.08 -25.64
N LYS A 710 9.06 -6.15 -24.50
CA LYS A 710 10.50 -6.34 -24.37
C LYS A 710 10.75 -7.32 -23.23
N ILE A 711 11.79 -8.13 -23.37
CA ILE A 711 12.14 -9.15 -22.37
C ILE A 711 13.57 -8.93 -21.90
N PRO A 712 13.83 -8.86 -20.58
CA PRO A 712 15.19 -8.90 -20.04
C PRO A 712 15.93 -10.17 -20.47
N LYS A 713 17.25 -10.09 -20.66
CA LYS A 713 18.07 -11.26 -21.07
C LYS A 713 18.11 -12.35 -20.00
N GLU A 714 17.84 -11.99 -18.75
CA GLU A 714 17.78 -12.87 -17.59
C GLU A 714 16.51 -13.74 -17.57
N TRP A 715 15.48 -13.38 -18.33
CA TRP A 715 14.19 -14.08 -18.35
C TRP A 715 14.06 -14.94 -19.60
N GLN A 716 13.57 -16.16 -19.45
CA GLN A 716 13.19 -17.03 -20.57
C GLN A 716 11.83 -16.63 -21.14
N ALA A 717 10.90 -16.35 -20.24
CA ALA A 717 9.55 -15.89 -20.55
C ALA A 717 8.96 -15.08 -19.40
N TYR A 718 7.96 -14.26 -19.70
CA TYR A 718 7.06 -13.73 -18.68
C TYR A 718 5.63 -13.64 -19.21
N SER A 719 4.64 -13.72 -18.33
CA SER A 719 3.24 -13.51 -18.69
C SER A 719 2.47 -12.77 -17.61
N PHE A 720 1.49 -11.99 -18.03
CA PHE A 720 0.59 -11.25 -17.15
C PHE A 720 -0.81 -11.20 -17.76
N LYS A 721 -1.80 -10.90 -16.91
CA LYS A 721 -3.19 -10.66 -17.35
C LYS A 721 -3.62 -9.26 -16.98
N ILE A 722 -4.48 -8.70 -17.81
CA ILE A 722 -5.20 -7.46 -17.52
C ILE A 722 -6.67 -7.62 -17.87
N ASN A 723 -7.55 -7.05 -17.05
CA ASN A 723 -8.93 -6.79 -17.41
C ASN A 723 -9.00 -5.43 -18.11
N PHE A 724 -9.42 -5.42 -19.36
CA PHE A 724 -9.69 -4.19 -20.10
C PHE A 724 -11.11 -4.24 -20.62
N ARG A 725 -11.99 -3.42 -20.02
CA ARG A 725 -13.41 -3.31 -20.41
C ARG A 725 -14.15 -4.66 -20.40
N ASN A 726 -13.97 -5.41 -19.31
CA ASN A 726 -14.52 -6.75 -19.07
C ASN A 726 -13.99 -7.85 -20.01
N GLN A 727 -12.82 -7.62 -20.59
CA GLN A 727 -12.11 -8.60 -21.40
C GLN A 727 -10.76 -8.92 -20.77
N ILE A 728 -10.55 -10.18 -20.43
CA ILE A 728 -9.31 -10.62 -19.79
C ILE A 728 -8.32 -10.95 -20.90
N LEU A 729 -7.33 -10.07 -21.08
CA LEU A 729 -6.23 -10.27 -22.02
C LEU A 729 -5.04 -10.85 -21.26
N LYS A 730 -4.57 -12.02 -21.69
CA LYS A 730 -3.28 -12.60 -21.29
C LYS A 730 -2.22 -12.23 -22.32
N VAL A 731 -1.13 -11.66 -21.84
CA VAL A 731 0.07 -11.37 -22.64
C VAL A 731 1.16 -12.33 -22.20
N ALA A 732 1.74 -13.08 -23.14
CA ALA A 732 2.87 -13.96 -22.87
C ALA A 732 4.02 -13.64 -23.81
N VAL A 733 5.18 -13.36 -23.25
CA VAL A 733 6.38 -12.92 -23.95
C VAL A 733 7.49 -13.93 -23.71
N THR A 734 8.12 -14.36 -24.79
CA THR A 734 9.31 -15.23 -24.77
C THR A 734 10.42 -14.58 -25.57
N GLN A 735 11.64 -15.13 -25.49
CA GLN A 735 12.75 -14.71 -26.35
C GLN A 735 12.47 -14.88 -27.87
N SER A 736 11.49 -15.71 -28.23
CA SER A 736 11.13 -16.00 -29.63
C SER A 736 9.97 -15.18 -30.18
N GLY A 737 9.19 -14.53 -29.32
CA GLY A 737 7.99 -13.80 -29.74
C GLY A 737 7.00 -13.56 -28.60
N THR A 738 5.95 -12.79 -28.92
CA THR A 738 4.84 -12.46 -28.00
C THR A 738 3.53 -13.01 -28.54
N SER A 739 2.71 -13.58 -27.65
CA SER A 739 1.34 -14.01 -27.93
C SER A 739 0.35 -13.26 -27.05
N PHE A 740 -0.83 -12.99 -27.62
CA PHE A 740 -1.94 -12.31 -26.96
C PHE A 740 -3.16 -13.21 -27.04
N SER A 741 -3.66 -13.64 -25.89
CA SER A 741 -4.87 -14.46 -25.83
C SER A 741 -5.94 -13.84 -24.95
N ILE A 742 -7.19 -13.94 -25.39
CA ILE A 742 -8.33 -13.35 -24.72
C ILE A 742 -9.24 -14.42 -24.12
N ASN A 743 -9.63 -14.21 -22.87
CA ASN A 743 -10.79 -14.83 -22.27
C ASN A 743 -11.92 -13.80 -22.22
N GLY A 744 -12.83 -13.87 -23.20
CA GLY A 744 -13.93 -12.93 -23.38
C GLY A 744 -14.85 -13.32 -24.54
N ASP A 745 -16.03 -12.70 -24.57
CA ASP A 745 -17.09 -13.07 -25.51
C ASP A 745 -16.90 -12.48 -26.93
N SER A 746 -16.07 -11.45 -27.05
CA SER A 746 -15.83 -10.72 -28.31
C SER A 746 -14.36 -10.56 -28.62
N ASP A 747 -14.06 -10.33 -29.89
CA ASP A 747 -12.70 -10.07 -30.37
C ASP A 747 -12.19 -8.73 -29.83
N LEU A 748 -10.93 -8.70 -29.37
CA LEU A 748 -10.25 -7.49 -28.92
C LEU A 748 -9.20 -7.07 -29.94
N GLU A 749 -9.41 -5.92 -30.56
CA GLU A 749 -8.40 -5.29 -31.41
C GLU A 749 -7.38 -4.56 -30.53
N ILE A 750 -6.11 -4.91 -30.69
CA ILE A 750 -4.97 -4.31 -29.99
C ILE A 750 -3.92 -3.87 -31.01
N VAL A 751 -3.02 -2.97 -30.62
CA VAL A 751 -1.93 -2.50 -31.46
C VAL A 751 -0.61 -2.99 -30.89
N VAL A 752 0.17 -3.75 -31.67
CA VAL A 752 1.46 -4.29 -31.24
C VAL A 752 2.55 -3.77 -32.16
N ASN A 753 3.53 -3.06 -31.59
CA ASN A 753 4.61 -2.42 -32.36
C ASN A 753 4.09 -1.59 -33.55
N GLY A 754 3.00 -0.84 -33.32
CA GLY A 754 2.35 0.01 -34.33
C GLY A 754 1.45 -0.72 -35.34
N LYS A 755 1.23 -2.03 -35.21
CA LYS A 755 0.37 -2.80 -36.12
C LYS A 755 -0.89 -3.30 -35.41
N PRO A 756 -2.10 -3.10 -35.97
CA PRO A 756 -3.32 -3.66 -35.40
C PRO A 756 -3.32 -5.20 -35.54
N ILE A 757 -3.71 -5.89 -34.47
CA ILE A 757 -3.94 -7.33 -34.43
C ILE A 757 -5.20 -7.62 -33.62
N VAL A 758 -5.82 -8.78 -33.87
CA VAL A 758 -6.94 -9.28 -33.05
C VAL A 758 -6.39 -10.35 -32.10
N ALA A 759 -6.64 -10.20 -30.80
CA ALA A 759 -6.23 -11.19 -29.81
C ALA A 759 -6.97 -12.53 -30.05
N THR A 760 -6.24 -13.65 -29.99
CA THR A 760 -6.82 -14.97 -30.24
C THR A 760 -7.58 -15.47 -29.02
N LYS A 761 -8.77 -16.05 -29.19
CA LYS A 761 -9.49 -16.69 -28.07
C LYS A 761 -8.63 -17.80 -27.46
N ILE A 762 -8.63 -17.92 -26.14
CA ILE A 762 -8.02 -19.06 -25.46
C ILE A 762 -8.77 -20.32 -25.90
N GLU A 763 -8.08 -21.24 -26.58
CA GLU A 763 -8.59 -22.60 -26.72
C GLU A 763 -8.54 -23.23 -25.32
N ASN A 764 -9.70 -23.63 -24.79
CA ASN A 764 -9.77 -24.34 -23.51
C ASN A 764 -9.20 -25.75 -23.73
N ASP A 765 -7.95 -25.97 -23.32
CA ASP A 765 -7.40 -27.32 -23.06
C ASP A 765 -7.73 -27.79 -21.64
#